data_AF-A0A948B0P0-F1
#
_entry.id   AF-A0A948B0P0-F1
#
_cell.length_a   1.000
_cell.length_b   1.000
_cell.length_c   1.000
_cell.angle_alpha   90.00
_cell.angle_beta   90.00
_cell.angle_gamma   90.00
#
_symmetry.space_group_name_H-M   'P 1'
#
loop_
_entity.id
_entity.type
_entity.pdbx_description
1 polymer ?
#
loop_
_entity_poly.entity_id
_entity_poly.type
_entity_poly.pdbx_seq_one_letter_code
_entity_poly.pdbx_strand_id
1 'polypeptide(L)'
;MLIAWLAAQAPEATAQSSRPGWGATPYADALGTGVTFRTWASNASSVAVAGTFNGWNMSSHPLTLESATSGVWSADIASARTNHNYKYVINGSLWRSDPRSRVLNSADSDNSVILDPNAFSWPGGSFGITNARDIVICEAHAGTFVGPSGTFASFTNRLDYLRDLGISAIELMPVNEFPSATSWGYNPAYPFAVETSYGTPDDLKDLVRQSHERGLAMLLDVVHNHWDGDSSLWQFDGWAPDPAYGGQFFYNTDPYAFTYWGPRPDYNRPEVREFINDSFRMWLGEYRLDGFRWDAPRHIIYTTNEVFMPEGLQMISNALVAMAAEYPGTWNIAEDIKEISGFDSYWDLTFAWEIRSVLTQSEDANRDMPTVARNVAGTFQRILFTDSHDTAGDLNGGVRLPTAIHSVDPAGYYARKRSTLGAALVMTAPGVPMILQGQEMLETNQFSDTRSVDWSRTNSFAGIVRLYHDLIRLRRNLEGVSDGLQGEGCGVYRVDNVDKLIAYSRWDLGATGREVVVVANFANAARGGYALEFPQEGTWYVHFNSDSTDYSADYGDYGSTEVAAGGSPPVGAIDIAPYSVLVLSQTPRTGMLIRETALEDQPSGNGDGILDPGESAREQIVLWNKSQLAASNVSAVLTCDTPGVTILQGASDYPVMAAEDAATNVVLYEYALASDMPCGDVLVFELATTFSGRVVTNVFEHTLGQVISQPPVTNVFESADVPKPIADASTTYSTLTIDEPGSNVVSDVNVQIRINHNYDRDLTLALQHPDGAEVLLVNRRGGSGDNFGTGACGSAAYTILDQGAAVAISNGSPPFAGTYRPEGTLEMFNGKPLNGTWRLRMTDAFNRHVGTNLCWALQVTHEERSYSCNSFSNRPPVATATSLVLVGFAPTNIALEGTDPDGQPLTFQTATLPGHGLLSTVDTSTWQALYTPVHGFIGTDVFDFVAADGLTTGLPATITLAVQAPVDSDEDGMPDAWELEHFTNIVAGVAGEDNDHDGMPNLDEYRANTDPNDSNSVFRLCGTISAAGGFAVQWTSVGGTRYGLQYISGLDDAFSSIPQALSDEMDPSAKGEGSTMTFTDDFTLTPPLDSSKMRWYRARIVNE
;
A
#
# COMPACT_ATOMS: atom_id res chain seq x y z
N MET A 1 -8.07 58.61 51.50
CA MET A 1 -8.40 57.46 50.63
C MET A 1 -7.48 56.29 50.97
N LEU A 2 -7.62 55.72 52.18
CA LEU A 2 -6.74 54.66 52.69
C LEU A 2 -7.54 53.61 53.49
N ILE A 3 -8.81 53.37 53.10
CA ILE A 3 -9.74 52.41 53.73
C ILE A 3 -10.53 51.66 52.63
N ALA A 4 -9.84 51.19 51.59
CA ALA A 4 -10.45 50.37 50.54
C ALA A 4 -9.53 49.24 50.02
N TRP A 5 -8.43 48.96 50.73
CA TRP A 5 -7.44 47.95 50.34
C TRP A 5 -7.19 46.91 51.45
N LEU A 6 -8.18 46.67 52.31
CA LEU A 6 -8.12 45.71 53.43
C LEU A 6 -9.49 45.08 53.72
N ALA A 7 -10.30 44.84 52.68
CA ALA A 7 -11.39 43.88 52.79
C ALA A 7 -10.84 42.51 52.42
N ALA A 8 -10.51 41.74 53.45
CA ALA A 8 -10.15 40.33 53.36
C ALA A 8 -11.15 39.59 52.47
N GLN A 9 -10.65 38.89 51.45
CA GLN A 9 -11.36 37.80 50.82
C GLN A 9 -11.64 36.78 51.91
N ALA A 10 -12.87 36.76 52.43
CA ALA A 10 -13.37 35.56 53.07
C ALA A 10 -13.28 34.43 52.03
N PRO A 11 -12.82 33.22 52.39
CA PRO A 11 -12.88 32.09 51.47
C PRO A 11 -14.33 31.96 51.01
N GLU A 12 -14.57 32.07 49.70
CA GLU A 12 -15.86 31.64 49.16
C GLU A 12 -16.03 30.19 49.60
N ALA A 13 -17.11 29.90 50.32
CA ALA A 13 -17.46 28.53 50.64
C ALA A 13 -17.74 27.84 49.30
N THR A 14 -16.77 27.07 48.83
CA THR A 14 -16.95 26.18 47.70
C THR A 14 -18.05 25.18 48.08
N ALA A 15 -18.96 24.93 47.14
CA ALA A 15 -19.93 23.86 47.24
C ALA A 15 -19.35 22.62 46.57
N GLN A 16 -19.87 21.43 46.94
CA GLN A 16 -19.57 20.21 46.20
C GLN A 16 -19.91 20.38 44.72
N SER A 17 -19.11 19.78 43.84
CA SER A 17 -19.37 19.83 42.41
C SER A 17 -20.58 18.96 42.06
N SER A 18 -21.47 19.47 41.20
CA SER A 18 -22.55 18.68 40.61
C SER A 18 -22.13 17.98 39.31
N ARG A 19 -20.90 18.21 38.83
CA ARG A 19 -20.38 17.63 37.58
C ARG A 19 -19.79 16.24 37.86
N PRO A 20 -19.89 15.29 36.92
CA PRO A 20 -19.23 13.99 37.03
C PRO A 20 -17.71 14.10 36.81
N GLY A 21 -16.98 13.00 37.00
CA GLY A 21 -15.53 12.91 36.73
C GLY A 21 -14.66 12.92 37.98
N TRP A 22 -13.49 12.27 37.90
CA TRP A 22 -12.51 12.21 38.98
C TRP A 22 -11.24 12.98 38.64
N GLY A 23 -10.46 13.32 39.67
CA GLY A 23 -9.24 14.11 39.53
C GLY A 23 -9.55 15.53 39.09
N ALA A 24 -8.69 16.12 38.26
CA ALA A 24 -8.96 17.38 37.57
C ALA A 24 -9.66 17.15 36.22
N THR A 25 -10.92 17.57 36.10
CA THR A 25 -11.73 17.46 34.86
C THR A 25 -12.11 18.86 34.36
N PRO A 26 -11.55 19.34 33.24
CA PRO A 26 -11.97 20.59 32.61
C PRO A 26 -13.44 20.57 32.20
N TYR A 27 -14.13 21.71 32.31
CA TYR A 27 -15.49 21.88 31.81
C TYR A 27 -15.68 23.25 31.13
N ALA A 28 -16.54 23.26 30.13
CA ALA A 28 -17.06 24.47 29.49
C ALA A 28 -18.54 24.24 29.17
N ASP A 29 -19.43 24.72 30.03
CA ASP A 29 -20.88 24.53 29.91
C ASP A 29 -21.64 25.85 30.17
N ALA A 30 -22.97 25.77 30.21
CA ALA A 30 -23.83 26.94 30.41
C ALA A 30 -23.60 27.67 31.75
N LEU A 31 -22.97 27.02 32.74
CA LEU A 31 -22.65 27.58 34.05
C LEU A 31 -21.22 28.16 34.11
N GLY A 32 -20.44 28.06 33.02
CA GLY A 32 -19.14 28.70 32.87
C GLY A 32 -18.02 27.75 32.42
N THR A 33 -16.78 28.22 32.58
CA THR A 33 -15.57 27.47 32.25
C THR A 33 -14.67 27.37 33.47
N GLY A 34 -14.15 26.17 33.74
CA GLY A 34 -13.31 25.90 34.91
C GLY A 34 -12.83 24.46 34.91
N VAL A 35 -12.36 24.01 36.08
CA VAL A 35 -11.95 22.63 36.31
C VAL A 35 -12.64 22.12 37.57
N THR A 36 -13.27 20.97 37.47
CA THR A 36 -13.75 20.21 38.63
C THR A 36 -12.57 19.45 39.21
N PHE A 37 -12.29 19.62 40.50
CA PHE A 37 -11.35 18.78 41.23
C PHE A 37 -12.13 17.82 42.11
N ARG A 38 -11.83 16.52 42.06
CA ARG A 38 -12.46 15.49 42.90
C ARG A 38 -11.47 14.42 43.33
N THR A 39 -11.35 14.18 44.62
CA THR A 39 -10.44 13.17 45.18
C THR A 39 -11.03 12.41 46.37
N TRP A 40 -10.55 11.19 46.60
CA TRP A 40 -10.93 10.35 47.74
C TRP A 40 -9.89 10.51 48.86
N ALA A 41 -10.33 10.99 50.01
CA ALA A 41 -9.51 11.24 51.20
C ALA A 41 -10.38 11.05 52.45
N SER A 42 -10.74 9.79 52.72
CA SER A 42 -11.78 9.43 53.69
C SER A 42 -11.49 9.82 55.14
N ASN A 43 -10.22 9.90 55.53
CA ASN A 43 -9.79 10.25 56.87
C ASN A 43 -9.35 11.72 56.99
N ALA A 44 -9.44 12.49 55.91
CA ALA A 44 -9.08 13.90 55.92
C ALA A 44 -10.10 14.72 56.74
N SER A 45 -9.58 15.67 57.51
CA SER A 45 -10.35 16.71 58.19
C SER A 45 -10.63 17.92 57.30
N SER A 46 -9.78 18.14 56.29
CA SER A 46 -9.91 19.18 55.28
C SER A 46 -9.12 18.82 54.03
N VAL A 47 -9.62 19.24 52.87
CA VAL A 47 -8.94 19.14 51.58
C VAL A 47 -9.07 20.49 50.88
N ALA A 48 -7.98 20.98 50.29
CA ALA A 48 -7.96 22.13 49.40
C ALA A 48 -7.15 21.80 48.14
N VAL A 49 -7.29 22.62 47.09
CA VAL A 49 -6.44 22.52 45.90
C VAL A 49 -5.58 23.78 45.75
N ALA A 50 -4.29 23.58 45.55
CA ALA A 50 -3.31 24.64 45.36
C ALA A 50 -2.57 24.41 44.06
N GLY A 51 -2.31 25.47 43.31
CA GLY A 51 -1.67 25.37 42.01
C GLY A 51 -1.30 26.73 41.43
N THR A 52 -0.78 26.73 40.21
CA THR A 52 -0.34 27.96 39.54
C THR A 52 -1.46 29.00 39.41
N PHE A 53 -2.71 28.56 39.24
CA PHE A 53 -3.90 29.43 39.14
C PHE A 53 -4.26 30.21 40.41
N ASN A 54 -3.70 29.84 41.56
CA ASN A 54 -3.94 30.52 42.83
C ASN A 54 -2.66 30.88 43.58
N GLY A 55 -1.52 30.88 42.87
CA GLY A 55 -0.21 31.18 43.45
C GLY A 55 0.20 30.20 44.54
N TRP A 56 -0.18 28.92 44.41
CA TRP A 56 0.09 27.85 45.38
C TRP A 56 -0.47 28.14 46.79
N ASN A 57 -1.55 28.92 46.89
CA ASN A 57 -2.16 29.24 48.18
C ASN A 57 -3.02 28.07 48.70
N MET A 58 -2.48 27.42 49.74
CA MET A 58 -3.04 26.25 50.45
C MET A 58 -4.49 26.37 50.95
N SER A 59 -5.00 27.59 51.09
CA SER A 59 -6.30 27.86 51.73
C SER A 59 -7.31 28.54 50.81
N SER A 60 -6.88 28.97 49.62
CA SER A 60 -7.69 29.80 48.73
C SER A 60 -8.85 29.06 48.07
N HIS A 61 -8.73 27.75 47.87
CA HIS A 61 -9.73 26.92 47.20
C HIS A 61 -9.96 25.61 47.98
N PRO A 62 -10.71 25.65 49.10
CA PRO A 62 -11.10 24.44 49.82
C PRO A 62 -12.00 23.56 48.94
N LEU A 63 -11.99 22.25 49.16
CA LEU A 63 -12.96 21.31 48.58
C LEU A 63 -14.04 20.99 49.61
N THR A 64 -15.23 20.62 49.15
CA THR A 64 -16.35 20.20 49.99
C THR A 64 -16.43 18.69 50.04
N LEU A 65 -16.60 18.13 51.23
CA LEU A 65 -16.93 16.71 51.38
C LEU A 65 -18.35 16.46 50.84
N GLU A 66 -18.49 15.61 49.83
CA GLU A 66 -19.77 15.37 49.14
C GLU A 66 -20.80 14.70 50.05
N SER A 67 -20.33 13.79 50.90
CA SER A 67 -21.14 13.22 51.97
C SER A 67 -20.27 12.72 53.12
N ALA A 68 -20.84 12.74 54.34
CA ALA A 68 -20.14 12.34 55.57
C ALA A 68 -19.59 10.89 55.55
N THR A 69 -20.06 10.04 54.63
CA THR A 69 -19.67 8.62 54.53
C THR A 69 -18.91 8.28 53.26
N SER A 70 -18.87 9.16 52.26
CA SER A 70 -18.19 8.87 50.98
C SER A 70 -16.67 8.99 51.07
N GLY A 71 -16.18 9.91 51.91
CA GLY A 71 -14.77 10.31 51.90
C GLY A 71 -14.33 11.03 50.62
N VAL A 72 -15.28 11.46 49.78
CA VAL A 72 -15.02 12.14 48.49
C VAL A 72 -15.14 13.63 48.68
N TRP A 73 -14.12 14.36 48.23
CA TRP A 73 -14.03 15.81 48.28
C TRP A 73 -14.07 16.38 46.88
N SER A 74 -14.88 17.42 46.63
CA SER A 74 -14.93 18.07 45.32
C SER A 74 -15.19 19.58 45.38
N ALA A 75 -14.76 20.28 44.33
CA ALA A 75 -15.11 21.68 44.08
C ALA A 75 -14.90 22.04 42.60
N ASP A 76 -15.66 23.03 42.13
CA ASP A 76 -15.52 23.61 40.80
C ASP A 76 -14.72 24.92 40.87
N ILE A 77 -13.57 24.98 40.19
CA ILE A 77 -12.64 26.11 40.30
C ILE A 77 -12.56 26.86 38.96
N ALA A 78 -13.20 28.03 38.92
CA ALA A 78 -13.33 28.84 37.71
C ALA A 78 -12.01 29.48 37.23
N SER A 79 -10.98 29.55 38.06
CA SER A 79 -9.65 30.07 37.72
C SER A 79 -8.68 29.00 37.18
N ALA A 80 -9.00 27.72 37.33
CA ALA A 80 -8.17 26.62 36.85
C ALA A 80 -8.43 26.29 35.37
N ARG A 81 -7.41 25.87 34.63
CA ARG A 81 -7.42 25.59 33.19
C ARG A 81 -6.40 24.48 32.89
N THR A 82 -6.53 23.84 31.72
CA THR A 82 -5.53 22.92 31.17
C THR A 82 -4.11 23.53 31.25
N ASN A 83 -3.10 22.68 31.47
CA ASN A 83 -1.68 23.02 31.69
C ASN A 83 -1.33 23.68 33.03
N HIS A 84 -2.31 24.04 33.87
CA HIS A 84 -1.98 24.45 35.23
C HIS A 84 -1.44 23.27 36.05
N ASN A 85 -0.39 23.53 36.83
CA ASN A 85 0.16 22.60 37.79
C ASN A 85 -0.61 22.73 39.12
N TYR A 86 -0.88 21.62 39.79
CA TYR A 86 -1.63 21.59 41.04
C TYR A 86 -1.27 20.40 41.94
N LYS A 87 -1.67 20.53 43.20
CA LYS A 87 -1.68 19.46 44.22
C LYS A 87 -2.89 19.62 45.14
N TYR A 88 -3.29 18.53 45.76
CA TYR A 88 -4.18 18.57 46.92
C TYR A 88 -3.38 18.91 48.18
N VAL A 89 -3.96 19.77 49.01
CA VAL A 89 -3.47 20.09 50.35
C VAL A 89 -4.43 19.49 51.36
N ILE A 90 -4.00 18.40 52.01
CA ILE A 90 -4.80 17.61 52.93
C ILE A 90 -4.40 17.96 54.37
N ASN A 91 -5.40 18.11 55.24
CA ASN A 91 -5.21 18.45 56.66
C ASN A 91 -4.37 19.74 56.88
N GLY A 92 -4.36 20.64 55.89
CA GLY A 92 -3.67 21.94 55.94
C GLY A 92 -2.15 21.90 55.80
N SER A 93 -1.53 20.73 55.64
CA SER A 93 -0.06 20.60 55.57
C SER A 93 0.45 19.53 54.62
N LEU A 94 -0.38 18.55 54.25
CA LEU A 94 0.03 17.41 53.46
C LEU A 94 -0.19 17.67 51.97
N TRP A 95 0.90 17.84 51.22
CA TRP A 95 0.86 18.09 49.79
C TRP A 95 0.89 16.78 49.02
N ARG A 96 -0.13 16.52 48.22
CA ARG A 96 -0.30 15.28 47.47
C ARG A 96 -0.62 15.54 46.01
N SER A 97 0.13 14.88 45.14
CA SER A 97 -0.21 14.77 43.72
C SER A 97 -1.51 13.98 43.55
N ASP A 98 -2.28 14.30 42.53
CA ASP A 98 -3.56 13.67 42.24
C ASP A 98 -3.38 12.19 41.89
N PRO A 99 -4.03 11.25 42.61
CA PRO A 99 -4.00 9.82 42.30
C PRO A 99 -4.46 9.47 40.88
N ARG A 100 -5.29 10.33 40.26
CA ARG A 100 -5.84 10.15 38.90
C ARG A 100 -5.32 11.18 37.90
N SER A 101 -4.15 11.77 38.17
CA SER A 101 -3.47 12.61 37.19
C SER A 101 -3.09 11.80 35.95
N ARG A 102 -3.26 12.38 34.76
CA ARG A 102 -2.76 11.79 33.50
C ARG A 102 -1.31 12.16 33.22
N VAL A 103 -0.87 13.28 33.81
CA VAL A 103 0.44 13.87 33.60
C VAL A 103 0.97 14.34 34.94
N LEU A 104 2.26 14.09 35.17
CA LEU A 104 2.99 14.66 36.28
C LEU A 104 4.14 15.51 35.74
N ASN A 105 4.46 16.57 36.47
CA ASN A 105 5.65 17.34 36.24
C ASN A 105 6.71 16.87 37.23
N SER A 106 7.39 15.78 36.90
CA SER A 106 8.43 15.17 37.74
C SER A 106 9.62 16.10 37.98
N ALA A 107 9.87 17.07 37.08
CA ALA A 107 10.88 18.11 37.27
C ALA A 107 10.51 19.15 38.35
N ASP A 108 9.22 19.29 38.71
CA ASP A 108 8.73 20.23 39.71
C ASP A 108 7.93 19.50 40.79
N SER A 109 8.64 18.69 41.58
CA SER A 109 8.10 18.00 42.75
C SER A 109 6.87 17.11 42.44
N ASP A 110 6.81 16.48 41.27
CA ASP A 110 5.66 15.64 40.83
C ASP A 110 4.32 16.39 40.85
N ASN A 111 4.30 17.67 40.50
CA ASN A 111 3.04 18.41 40.41
C ASN A 111 2.10 17.76 39.39
N SER A 112 0.83 17.58 39.74
CA SER A 112 -0.18 17.13 38.78
C SER A 112 -0.47 18.23 37.78
N VAL A 113 -0.65 17.86 36.51
CA VAL A 113 -0.95 18.81 35.44
C VAL A 113 -2.37 18.56 34.94
N ILE A 114 -3.16 19.63 34.85
CA ILE A 114 -4.52 19.54 34.34
C ILE A 114 -4.46 19.26 32.84
N LEU A 115 -4.99 18.11 32.41
CA LEU A 115 -5.14 17.71 31.02
C LEU A 115 -6.62 17.69 30.64
N ASP A 116 -6.95 18.12 29.42
CA ASP A 116 -8.27 17.83 28.83
C ASP A 116 -8.18 16.51 28.05
N PRO A 117 -8.78 15.40 28.55
CA PRO A 117 -8.66 14.09 27.92
C PRO A 117 -9.29 14.04 26.51
N ASN A 118 -10.21 14.97 26.20
CA ASN A 118 -10.95 15.02 24.94
C ASN A 118 -10.32 15.95 23.89
N ALA A 119 -9.19 16.58 24.19
CA ALA A 119 -8.52 17.49 23.26
C ALA A 119 -7.93 16.77 22.04
N PHE A 120 -7.53 15.50 22.19
CA PHE A 120 -7.01 14.69 21.10
C PHE A 120 -8.11 14.28 20.14
N SER A 121 -7.95 14.62 18.85
CA SER A 121 -8.94 14.32 17.81
C SER A 121 -8.67 12.96 17.16
N TRP A 122 -9.37 11.93 17.63
CA TRP A 122 -9.32 10.61 16.99
C TRP A 122 -9.99 10.60 15.61
N PRO A 123 -9.44 9.89 14.61
CA PRO A 123 -10.17 9.61 13.38
C PRO A 123 -11.42 8.77 13.65
N GLY A 124 -12.40 8.86 12.75
CA GLY A 124 -13.62 8.05 12.83
C GLY A 124 -13.32 6.56 12.58
N GLY A 125 -14.02 5.68 13.30
CA GLY A 125 -13.84 4.22 13.21
C GLY A 125 -13.41 3.59 14.54
N SER A 126 -13.53 2.27 14.62
CA SER A 126 -13.02 1.46 15.74
C SER A 126 -12.11 0.38 15.17
N PHE A 127 -10.88 0.32 15.68
CA PHE A 127 -10.03 -0.85 15.51
C PHE A 127 -10.42 -1.90 16.55
N GLY A 128 -10.10 -3.17 16.28
CA GLY A 128 -10.29 -4.23 17.25
C GLY A 128 -9.66 -5.53 16.76
N ILE A 129 -9.31 -6.38 17.71
CA ILE A 129 -8.76 -7.70 17.44
C ILE A 129 -9.88 -8.59 16.87
N THR A 130 -9.86 -8.81 15.55
CA THR A 130 -10.93 -9.56 14.87
C THR A 130 -10.72 -11.08 14.88
N ASN A 131 -9.47 -11.54 15.04
CA ASN A 131 -9.13 -12.96 15.02
C ASN A 131 -7.87 -13.25 15.83
N ALA A 132 -8.04 -13.82 17.03
CA ALA A 132 -6.93 -14.28 17.87
C ALA A 132 -5.97 -15.26 17.16
N ARG A 133 -6.45 -15.94 16.09
CA ARG A 133 -5.63 -16.89 15.34
C ARG A 133 -4.56 -16.24 14.47
N ASP A 134 -4.74 -14.96 14.14
CA ASP A 134 -3.81 -14.19 13.30
C ASP A 134 -2.78 -13.41 14.11
N ILE A 135 -2.82 -13.53 15.44
CA ILE A 135 -1.98 -12.67 16.29
C ILE A 135 -0.57 -13.19 16.43
N VAL A 136 0.39 -12.32 16.16
CA VAL A 136 1.81 -12.43 16.51
C VAL A 136 2.22 -11.15 17.24
N ILE A 137 2.69 -11.30 18.48
CA ILE A 137 3.01 -10.20 19.39
C ILE A 137 4.50 -9.82 19.29
N CYS A 138 4.80 -8.53 19.23
CA CYS A 138 6.11 -7.98 19.54
C CYS A 138 6.05 -7.26 20.90
N GLU A 139 6.73 -7.81 21.90
CA GLU A 139 6.93 -7.18 23.20
C GLU A 139 8.03 -6.12 23.08
N ALA A 140 7.72 -4.87 23.43
CA ALA A 140 8.62 -3.74 23.23
C ALA A 140 8.57 -2.72 24.37
N HIS A 141 9.74 -2.13 24.65
CA HIS A 141 9.93 -1.09 25.64
C HIS A 141 10.04 0.28 24.98
N ALA A 142 9.16 1.21 25.33
CA ALA A 142 9.07 2.53 24.70
C ALA A 142 10.41 3.30 24.70
N GLY A 143 11.15 3.23 25.82
CA GLY A 143 12.42 3.94 26.01
C GLY A 143 13.63 3.37 25.27
N THR A 144 13.58 2.12 24.81
CA THR A 144 14.76 1.41 24.27
C THR A 144 14.54 0.73 22.92
N PHE A 145 13.29 0.64 22.45
CA PHE A 145 12.99 -0.01 21.18
C PHE A 145 13.68 0.66 20.00
N VAL A 146 13.53 1.98 19.81
CA VAL A 146 14.00 2.68 18.59
C VAL A 146 15.46 3.12 18.66
N GLY A 147 15.96 3.41 19.86
CA GLY A 147 17.27 3.98 20.08
C GLY A 147 17.42 4.52 21.50
N PRO A 148 18.55 5.16 21.84
CA PRO A 148 18.74 5.75 23.16
C PRO A 148 17.70 6.83 23.42
N SER A 149 17.10 6.83 24.59
CA SER A 149 16.04 7.79 24.95
C SER A 149 14.84 7.75 23.99
N GLY A 150 14.38 6.54 23.68
CA GLY A 150 13.17 6.32 22.89
C GLY A 150 11.95 7.00 23.53
N THR A 151 11.04 7.44 22.67
CA THR A 151 9.76 8.07 23.00
C THR A 151 8.64 7.46 22.17
N PHE A 152 7.38 7.65 22.55
CA PHE A 152 6.23 7.21 21.74
C PHE A 152 6.28 7.79 20.33
N ALA A 153 6.62 9.08 20.20
CA ALA A 153 6.77 9.72 18.90
C ALA A 153 7.85 9.03 18.05
N SER A 154 9.03 8.74 18.61
CA SER A 154 10.07 8.01 17.88
C SER A 154 9.69 6.57 17.55
N PHE A 155 8.87 5.92 18.40
CA PHE A 155 8.38 4.55 18.21
C PHE A 155 7.64 4.42 16.87
N THR A 156 6.86 5.44 16.50
CA THR A 156 6.09 5.45 15.24
C THR A 156 6.93 5.19 14.00
N ASN A 157 8.21 5.58 14.01
CA ASN A 157 9.16 5.37 12.91
C ASN A 157 9.47 3.90 12.61
N ARG A 158 9.04 2.96 13.47
CA ARG A 158 9.27 1.52 13.32
C ARG A 158 8.01 0.71 13.06
N LEU A 159 6.84 1.35 12.98
CA LEU A 159 5.58 0.64 12.76
C LEU A 159 5.51 -0.04 11.39
N ASP A 160 6.03 0.61 10.35
CA ASP A 160 6.07 0.00 9.00
C ASP A 160 6.99 -1.22 8.98
N TYR A 161 8.12 -1.18 9.68
CA TYR A 161 9.01 -2.33 9.84
C TYR A 161 8.29 -3.50 10.52
N LEU A 162 7.58 -3.27 11.63
CA LEU A 162 6.84 -4.31 12.34
C LEU A 162 5.71 -4.89 11.49
N ARG A 163 4.96 -4.04 10.78
CA ARG A 163 3.94 -4.46 9.81
C ARG A 163 4.54 -5.35 8.72
N ASP A 164 5.65 -4.93 8.13
CA ASP A 164 6.31 -5.66 7.04
C ASP A 164 6.86 -7.00 7.49
N LEU A 165 7.44 -7.05 8.69
CA LEU A 165 7.83 -8.30 9.35
C LEU A 165 6.64 -9.27 9.52
N GLY A 166 5.41 -8.72 9.55
CA GLY A 166 4.17 -9.47 9.70
C GLY A 166 3.62 -9.49 11.12
N ILE A 167 4.17 -8.69 12.04
CA ILE A 167 3.62 -8.49 13.38
C ILE A 167 2.21 -7.92 13.24
N SER A 168 1.33 -8.32 14.16
CA SER A 168 -0.07 -7.87 14.17
C SER A 168 -0.50 -7.27 15.51
N ALA A 169 0.33 -7.42 16.55
CA ALA A 169 0.10 -6.82 17.86
C ALA A 169 1.44 -6.39 18.49
N ILE A 170 1.42 -5.25 19.17
CA ILE A 170 2.54 -4.73 19.96
C ILE A 170 2.11 -4.76 21.42
N GLU A 171 2.89 -5.43 22.26
CA GLU A 171 2.73 -5.39 23.72
C GLU A 171 3.74 -4.38 24.26
N LEU A 172 3.26 -3.21 24.66
CA LEU A 172 4.10 -2.21 25.32
C LEU A 172 4.31 -2.62 26.77
N MET A 173 5.57 -2.71 27.19
CA MET A 173 5.94 -2.76 28.60
C MET A 173 5.36 -1.55 29.36
N PRO A 174 5.23 -1.58 30.70
CA PRO A 174 4.44 -0.59 31.43
C PRO A 174 4.88 0.86 31.14
N VAL A 175 3.90 1.70 30.83
CA VAL A 175 4.10 3.11 30.47
C VAL A 175 3.64 4.08 31.57
N ASN A 176 3.34 3.55 32.75
CA ASN A 176 2.92 4.33 33.90
C ASN A 176 4.09 5.13 34.49
N GLU A 177 3.82 6.34 35.01
CA GLU A 177 4.86 7.15 35.66
C GLU A 177 5.50 6.42 36.85
N PHE A 178 6.83 6.41 36.89
CA PHE A 178 7.65 5.81 37.94
C PHE A 178 8.69 6.82 38.51
N PRO A 179 9.30 6.57 39.68
CA PRO A 179 10.11 7.60 40.37
C PRO A 179 11.44 7.99 39.70
N SER A 180 11.95 7.18 38.76
CA SER A 180 13.22 7.39 38.06
C SER A 180 13.00 7.85 36.61
N ALA A 181 14.03 8.37 35.94
CA ALA A 181 13.93 8.69 34.50
C ALA A 181 14.06 7.46 33.58
N THR A 182 14.40 6.30 34.15
CA THR A 182 14.57 5.02 33.46
C THR A 182 14.09 3.90 34.37
N SER A 183 13.23 3.04 33.85
CA SER A 183 12.77 1.81 34.48
C SER A 183 12.30 0.84 33.40
N TRP A 184 12.20 -0.45 33.70
CA TRP A 184 11.39 -1.38 32.90
C TRP A 184 9.89 -1.04 32.93
N GLY A 185 9.47 -0.22 33.92
CA GLY A 185 8.10 0.24 34.11
C GLY A 185 7.33 -0.49 35.23
N TYR A 186 7.84 -1.63 35.73
CA TYR A 186 7.13 -2.49 36.68
C TYR A 186 7.03 -1.95 38.11
N ASN A 187 7.54 -0.75 38.38
CA ASN A 187 7.43 -0.05 39.67
C ASN A 187 6.59 1.24 39.53
N PRO A 188 5.31 1.15 39.09
CA PRO A 188 4.51 2.35 38.87
C PRO A 188 4.28 3.11 40.17
N ALA A 189 4.53 4.42 40.15
CA ALA A 189 4.18 5.32 41.24
C ALA A 189 2.76 5.88 41.06
N TYR A 190 2.32 6.08 39.82
CA TYR A 190 1.01 6.68 39.51
C TYR A 190 0.30 5.92 38.38
N PRO A 191 -0.66 5.02 38.72
CA PRO A 191 -1.32 4.12 37.75
C PRO A 191 -2.14 4.79 36.63
N PHE A 192 -2.38 6.09 36.71
CA PHE A 192 -3.12 6.88 35.72
C PHE A 192 -2.22 7.79 34.87
N ALA A 193 -0.98 8.01 35.30
CA ALA A 193 -0.09 8.95 34.63
C ALA A 193 0.76 8.21 33.60
N VAL A 194 0.89 8.80 32.41
CA VAL A 194 1.84 8.36 31.39
C VAL A 194 3.23 8.83 31.78
N GLU A 195 4.22 7.95 31.69
CA GLU A 195 5.63 8.23 32.01
C GLU A 195 6.17 9.38 31.16
N THR A 196 6.53 10.46 31.85
CA THR A 196 6.96 11.72 31.23
C THR A 196 8.22 11.55 30.37
N SER A 197 9.09 10.60 30.72
CA SER A 197 10.32 10.32 29.95
C SER A 197 10.04 9.71 28.56
N TYR A 198 8.88 9.11 28.35
CA TYR A 198 8.48 8.53 27.05
C TYR A 198 7.73 9.50 26.15
N GLY A 199 7.26 10.63 26.67
CA GLY A 199 6.51 11.66 25.94
C GLY A 199 5.22 12.04 26.65
N THR A 200 4.32 12.69 25.91
CA THR A 200 3.03 13.13 26.41
C THR A 200 1.95 12.06 26.26
N PRO A 201 0.82 12.14 26.99
CA PRO A 201 -0.35 11.31 26.72
C PRO A 201 -0.84 11.35 25.27
N ASP A 202 -0.75 12.51 24.61
CA ASP A 202 -1.16 12.65 23.22
C ASP A 202 -0.18 11.95 22.27
N ASP A 203 1.11 11.89 22.60
CA ASP A 203 2.09 11.09 21.82
C ASP A 203 1.78 9.58 21.91
N LEU A 204 1.32 9.09 23.07
CA LEU A 204 0.86 7.71 23.22
C LEU A 204 -0.44 7.47 22.43
N LYS A 205 -1.41 8.38 22.50
CA LYS A 205 -2.64 8.30 21.67
C LYS A 205 -2.30 8.28 20.18
N ASP A 206 -1.33 9.07 19.76
CA ASP A 206 -0.89 9.12 18.37
C ASP A 206 -0.18 7.83 17.95
N LEU A 207 0.66 7.24 18.81
CA LEU A 207 1.23 5.91 18.59
C LEU A 207 0.14 4.86 18.38
N VAL A 208 -0.89 4.84 19.24
CA VAL A 208 -2.02 3.90 19.09
C VAL A 208 -2.77 4.13 17.79
N ARG A 209 -3.10 5.38 17.46
CA ARG A 209 -3.74 5.75 16.19
C ARG A 209 -2.95 5.24 14.98
N GLN A 210 -1.65 5.49 14.94
CA GLN A 210 -0.79 5.10 13.82
C GLN A 210 -0.58 3.59 13.70
N SER A 211 -0.60 2.88 14.83
CA SER A 211 -0.60 1.41 14.86
C SER A 211 -1.90 0.86 14.27
N HIS A 212 -3.05 1.38 14.69
CA HIS A 212 -4.36 0.98 14.18
C HIS A 212 -4.50 1.22 12.68
N GLU A 213 -4.00 2.35 12.16
CA GLU A 213 -3.95 2.66 10.72
C GLU A 213 -3.15 1.64 9.91
N ARG A 214 -2.23 0.91 10.55
CA ARG A 214 -1.41 -0.15 9.95
C ARG A 214 -1.90 -1.56 10.24
N GLY A 215 -3.05 -1.70 10.90
CA GLY A 215 -3.59 -3.00 11.28
C GLY A 215 -2.89 -3.65 12.48
N LEU A 216 -2.18 -2.88 13.30
CA LEU A 216 -1.45 -3.35 14.48
C LEU A 216 -2.27 -3.09 15.76
N ALA A 217 -2.57 -4.14 16.51
CA ALA A 217 -3.17 -4.01 17.84
C ALA A 217 -2.14 -3.50 18.86
N MET A 218 -2.61 -2.73 19.85
CA MET A 218 -1.79 -2.18 20.93
C MET A 218 -2.25 -2.73 22.28
N LEU A 219 -1.44 -3.62 22.86
CA LEU A 219 -1.60 -4.15 24.21
C LEU A 219 -0.68 -3.37 25.16
N LEU A 220 -1.09 -3.29 26.43
CA LEU A 220 -0.29 -2.65 27.47
C LEU A 220 -0.08 -3.58 28.67
N ASP A 221 1.16 -3.66 29.13
CA ASP A 221 1.48 -4.27 30.42
C ASP A 221 0.98 -3.40 31.58
N VAL A 222 0.23 -4.01 32.49
CA VAL A 222 -0.35 -3.34 33.66
C VAL A 222 0.11 -3.98 34.96
N VAL A 223 0.41 -3.13 35.95
CA VAL A 223 0.89 -3.56 37.26
C VAL A 223 -0.09 -3.10 38.34
N HIS A 224 -0.88 -4.06 38.81
CA HIS A 224 -1.84 -3.86 39.90
C HIS A 224 -1.58 -4.76 41.09
N ASN A 225 -0.54 -5.60 41.07
CA ASN A 225 -0.15 -6.44 42.20
C ASN A 225 0.61 -5.65 43.28
N HIS A 226 1.32 -4.59 42.91
CA HIS A 226 2.00 -3.64 43.80
C HIS A 226 2.14 -2.26 43.14
N TRP A 227 2.39 -1.22 43.94
CA TRP A 227 2.77 0.13 43.48
C TRP A 227 3.93 0.69 44.31
N ASP A 228 4.60 1.72 43.81
CA ASP A 228 5.75 2.34 44.48
C ASP A 228 5.34 3.10 45.76
N GLY A 229 6.08 2.83 46.84
CA GLY A 229 5.85 3.39 48.17
C GLY A 229 6.36 4.81 48.39
N ASP A 230 7.19 5.34 47.49
CA ASP A 230 7.71 6.71 47.55
C ASP A 230 6.77 7.72 46.86
N SER A 231 5.65 7.25 46.30
CA SER A 231 4.62 8.08 45.66
C SER A 231 3.71 8.83 46.66
N SER A 232 3.00 9.86 46.17
CA SER A 232 1.96 10.55 46.97
C SER A 232 0.81 9.63 47.40
N LEU A 233 0.63 8.46 46.78
CA LEU A 233 -0.39 7.49 47.19
C LEU A 233 -0.10 6.91 48.57
N TRP A 234 1.18 6.80 48.94
CA TRP A 234 1.58 6.28 50.24
C TRP A 234 1.10 7.21 51.36
N GLN A 235 0.19 6.70 52.19
CA GLN A 235 -0.45 7.47 53.26
C GLN A 235 -1.07 8.78 52.72
N PHE A 236 -1.81 8.69 51.61
CA PHE A 236 -2.35 9.80 50.85
C PHE A 236 -3.05 10.86 51.73
N ASP A 237 -4.09 10.48 52.49
CA ASP A 237 -4.83 11.41 53.37
C ASP A 237 -4.22 11.63 54.77
N GLY A 238 -3.03 11.09 55.01
CA GLY A 238 -2.33 11.14 56.29
C GLY A 238 -2.80 10.12 57.32
N TRP A 239 -3.77 9.26 57.00
CA TRP A 239 -4.11 8.12 57.84
C TRP A 239 -3.14 6.97 57.64
N ALA A 240 -2.39 6.66 58.70
CA ALA A 240 -1.48 5.54 58.80
C ALA A 240 -1.54 4.98 60.22
N PRO A 241 -2.36 3.94 60.49
CA PRO A 241 -2.52 3.40 61.85
C PRO A 241 -1.21 2.83 62.40
N ASP A 242 -0.33 2.38 61.52
CA ASP A 242 1.06 2.08 61.81
C ASP A 242 1.91 2.71 60.68
N PRO A 243 2.88 3.59 61.00
CA PRO A 243 3.69 4.29 60.01
C PRO A 243 4.60 3.37 59.18
N ALA A 244 4.81 2.11 59.59
CA ALA A 244 5.53 1.11 58.82
C ALA A 244 4.75 0.61 57.58
N TYR A 245 3.46 0.92 57.49
CA TYR A 245 2.59 0.46 56.41
C TYR A 245 1.87 1.60 55.70
N GLY A 246 1.14 1.25 54.64
CA GLY A 246 0.44 2.20 53.79
C GLY A 246 -0.87 2.71 54.40
N GLY A 247 -1.44 3.72 53.75
CA GLY A 247 -2.71 4.34 54.14
C GLY A 247 -3.91 3.75 53.40
N GLN A 248 -4.90 4.59 53.11
CA GLN A 248 -6.19 4.19 52.53
C GLN A 248 -6.14 3.36 51.23
N PHE A 249 -5.06 3.47 50.44
CA PHE A 249 -4.91 2.75 49.16
C PHE A 249 -4.24 1.39 49.30
N PHE A 250 -3.60 1.10 50.43
CA PHE A 250 -2.71 -0.04 50.61
C PHE A 250 -3.10 -0.87 51.82
N TYR A 251 -2.81 -2.18 51.76
CA TYR A 251 -2.93 -3.02 52.95
C TYR A 251 -1.98 -2.49 54.04
N ASN A 252 -2.45 -2.52 55.29
CA ASN A 252 -1.75 -1.92 56.42
C ASN A 252 -1.27 -2.92 57.48
N THR A 253 -1.27 -4.22 57.14
CA THR A 253 -0.84 -5.30 58.03
C THR A 253 -0.21 -6.45 57.25
N ASP A 254 0.78 -7.09 57.84
CA ASP A 254 1.34 -8.35 57.33
C ASP A 254 0.37 -9.52 57.54
N PRO A 255 0.37 -10.52 56.64
CA PRO A 255 1.23 -10.67 55.46
C PRO A 255 0.69 -9.99 54.18
N TYR A 256 -0.33 -9.12 54.29
CA TYR A 256 -1.02 -8.54 53.13
C TYR A 256 -0.39 -7.26 52.60
N ALA A 257 0.41 -6.55 53.40
CA ALA A 257 0.88 -5.22 53.06
C ALA A 257 1.86 -5.15 51.87
N PHE A 258 2.66 -6.19 51.62
CA PHE A 258 3.75 -6.14 50.65
C PHE A 258 3.82 -7.36 49.72
N THR A 259 4.31 -7.14 48.50
CA THR A 259 4.85 -8.14 47.58
C THR A 259 6.39 -8.20 47.69
N TYR A 260 7.07 -8.95 46.81
CA TYR A 260 8.53 -8.89 46.70
C TYR A 260 9.04 -7.56 46.15
N TRP A 261 8.18 -6.81 45.47
CA TRP A 261 8.55 -5.62 44.71
C TRP A 261 8.05 -4.31 45.33
N GLY A 262 6.97 -4.35 46.11
CA GLY A 262 6.50 -3.15 46.80
C GLY A 262 5.19 -3.30 47.58
N PRO A 263 4.65 -2.18 48.09
CA PRO A 263 3.31 -2.08 48.68
C PRO A 263 2.19 -2.66 47.83
N ARG A 264 1.31 -3.46 48.44
CA ARG A 264 0.13 -4.05 47.79
C ARG A 264 -1.11 -3.15 47.95
N PRO A 265 -1.85 -2.86 46.86
CA PRO A 265 -3.13 -2.16 46.94
C PRO A 265 -4.14 -2.93 47.81
N ASP A 266 -4.96 -2.22 48.61
CA ASP A 266 -5.96 -2.81 49.50
C ASP A 266 -7.23 -3.23 48.72
N TYR A 267 -7.22 -4.42 48.14
CA TYR A 267 -8.38 -4.95 47.40
C TYR A 267 -9.62 -5.16 48.27
N ASN A 268 -9.52 -5.12 49.60
CA ASN A 268 -10.69 -5.23 50.48
C ASN A 268 -11.57 -3.97 50.40
N ARG A 269 -10.97 -2.83 50.06
CA ARG A 269 -11.69 -1.57 49.93
C ARG A 269 -12.35 -1.45 48.55
N PRO A 270 -13.68 -1.29 48.48
CA PRO A 270 -14.36 -1.10 47.20
C PRO A 270 -13.85 0.11 46.43
N GLU A 271 -13.40 1.16 47.11
CA GLU A 271 -12.84 2.37 46.48
C GLU A 271 -11.52 2.10 45.76
N VAL A 272 -10.68 1.20 46.29
CA VAL A 272 -9.41 0.80 45.66
C VAL A 272 -9.68 -0.12 44.46
N ARG A 273 -10.63 -1.05 44.57
CA ARG A 273 -11.06 -1.87 43.42
C ARG A 273 -11.62 -1.00 42.29
N GLU A 274 -12.43 0.01 42.61
CA GLU A 274 -12.96 0.92 41.60
C GLU A 274 -11.87 1.85 41.04
N PHE A 275 -10.90 2.27 41.84
CA PHE A 275 -9.72 2.99 41.35
C PHE A 275 -8.94 2.19 40.30
N ILE A 276 -8.77 0.87 40.50
CA ILE A 276 -8.14 -0.02 39.52
C ILE A 276 -9.04 -0.22 38.28
N ASN A 277 -10.35 -0.40 38.45
CA ASN A 277 -11.27 -0.49 37.30
C ASN A 277 -11.26 0.79 36.46
N ASP A 278 -11.18 1.96 37.09
CA ASP A 278 -11.11 3.25 36.41
C ASP A 278 -9.83 3.40 35.57
N SER A 279 -8.70 2.81 35.98
CA SER A 279 -7.48 2.86 35.15
C SER A 279 -7.65 2.02 33.88
N PHE A 280 -8.29 0.85 33.96
CA PHE A 280 -8.64 0.05 32.77
C PHE A 280 -9.56 0.82 31.82
N ARG A 281 -10.62 1.45 32.36
CA ARG A 281 -11.53 2.28 31.55
C ARG A 281 -10.82 3.46 30.89
N MET A 282 -9.86 4.06 31.57
CA MET A 282 -9.04 5.13 30.99
C MET A 282 -8.24 4.58 29.80
N TRP A 283 -7.49 3.51 29.98
CA TRP A 283 -6.65 2.92 28.93
C TRP A 283 -7.46 2.46 27.70
N LEU A 284 -8.62 1.81 27.90
CA LEU A 284 -9.47 1.36 26.79
C LEU A 284 -10.29 2.50 26.17
N GLY A 285 -10.84 3.41 26.98
CA GLY A 285 -11.76 4.45 26.50
C GLY A 285 -11.04 5.70 25.97
N GLU A 286 -10.06 6.21 26.72
CA GLU A 286 -9.34 7.45 26.41
C GLU A 286 -8.18 7.21 25.43
N TYR A 287 -7.41 6.13 25.63
CA TYR A 287 -6.23 5.79 24.81
C TYR A 287 -6.51 4.77 23.72
N ARG A 288 -7.70 4.12 23.73
CA ARG A 288 -8.13 3.13 22.74
C ARG A 288 -7.18 1.93 22.60
N LEU A 289 -6.57 1.50 23.69
CA LEU A 289 -5.80 0.26 23.70
C LEU A 289 -6.70 -0.96 23.46
N ASP A 290 -6.13 -2.04 22.95
CA ASP A 290 -6.85 -3.24 22.52
C ASP A 290 -6.88 -4.34 23.60
N GLY A 291 -6.15 -4.15 24.70
CA GLY A 291 -6.00 -5.18 25.71
C GLY A 291 -4.82 -4.96 26.64
N PHE A 292 -4.63 -5.92 27.54
CA PHE A 292 -3.64 -5.85 28.60
C PHE A 292 -2.94 -7.18 28.83
N ARG A 293 -1.66 -7.14 29.14
CA ARG A 293 -0.98 -8.22 29.86
C ARG A 293 -0.83 -7.82 31.33
N TRP A 294 -1.35 -8.67 32.20
CA TRP A 294 -1.39 -8.44 33.64
C TRP A 294 -0.15 -9.03 34.29
N ASP A 295 0.62 -8.16 34.94
CA ASP A 295 1.82 -8.54 35.69
C ASP A 295 1.48 -9.23 37.02
N ALA A 296 2.07 -10.41 37.21
CA ALA A 296 1.99 -11.23 38.41
C ALA A 296 0.60 -11.30 39.07
N PRO A 297 -0.48 -11.67 38.34
CA PRO A 297 -1.83 -11.79 38.89
C PRO A 297 -1.92 -12.80 40.04
N ARG A 298 -1.01 -13.78 40.13
CA ARG A 298 -0.85 -14.62 41.32
C ARG A 298 -0.67 -13.79 42.59
N HIS A 299 0.10 -12.71 42.56
CA HIS A 299 0.37 -11.84 43.71
C HIS A 299 -0.75 -10.83 44.02
N ILE A 300 -1.78 -10.76 43.16
CA ILE A 300 -3.07 -10.13 43.46
C ILE A 300 -3.96 -11.06 44.27
N ILE A 301 -3.90 -12.37 44.06
CA ILE A 301 -4.81 -13.33 44.72
C ILE A 301 -4.14 -14.16 45.83
N TYR A 302 -2.82 -14.11 45.94
CA TYR A 302 -2.04 -14.72 47.01
C TYR A 302 -1.01 -13.75 47.59
N THR A 303 -0.82 -13.78 48.90
CA THR A 303 0.32 -13.12 49.55
C THR A 303 1.63 -13.82 49.17
N THR A 304 2.78 -13.22 49.49
CA THR A 304 4.12 -13.85 49.34
C THR A 304 4.27 -15.14 50.14
N ASN A 305 3.49 -15.31 51.21
CA ASN A 305 3.43 -16.54 52.02
C ASN A 305 2.29 -17.48 51.59
N GLU A 306 1.75 -17.33 50.37
CA GLU A 306 0.76 -18.21 49.77
C GLU A 306 -0.60 -18.25 50.50
N VAL A 307 -0.94 -17.20 51.26
CA VAL A 307 -2.29 -16.98 51.80
C VAL A 307 -3.21 -16.46 50.70
N PHE A 308 -4.32 -17.16 50.45
CA PHE A 308 -5.34 -16.77 49.47
C PHE A 308 -6.10 -15.50 49.89
N MET A 309 -6.33 -14.60 48.93
CA MET A 309 -6.99 -13.32 49.09
C MET A 309 -8.24 -13.26 48.19
N PRO A 310 -9.43 -13.60 48.70
CA PRO A 310 -10.65 -13.64 47.90
C PRO A 310 -11.03 -12.27 47.31
N GLU A 311 -10.65 -11.17 47.97
CA GLU A 311 -10.91 -9.81 47.51
C GLU A 311 -10.08 -9.45 46.27
N GLY A 312 -8.87 -10.00 46.14
CA GLY A 312 -8.05 -9.87 44.94
C GLY A 312 -8.67 -10.61 43.75
N LEU A 313 -9.18 -11.83 43.98
CA LEU A 313 -9.90 -12.58 42.93
C LEU A 313 -11.17 -11.85 42.51
N GLN A 314 -11.88 -11.25 43.47
CA GLN A 314 -13.07 -10.43 43.19
C GLN A 314 -12.72 -9.19 42.37
N MET A 315 -11.58 -8.54 42.64
CA MET A 315 -11.10 -7.40 41.86
C MET A 315 -10.86 -7.79 40.40
N ILE A 316 -10.07 -8.84 40.15
CA ILE A 316 -9.77 -9.32 38.80
C ILE A 316 -11.06 -9.71 38.07
N SER A 317 -11.93 -10.51 38.71
CA SER A 317 -13.17 -10.98 38.10
C SER A 317 -14.09 -9.83 37.71
N ASN A 318 -14.20 -8.80 38.56
CA ASN A 318 -15.02 -7.63 38.27
C ASN A 318 -14.44 -6.80 37.12
N ALA A 319 -13.12 -6.60 37.09
CA ALA A 319 -12.45 -5.85 36.03
C ALA A 319 -12.65 -6.54 34.67
N LEU A 320 -12.41 -7.85 34.59
CA LEU A 320 -12.58 -8.62 33.34
C LEU A 320 -14.04 -8.58 32.85
N VAL A 321 -15.02 -8.75 33.75
CA VAL A 321 -16.45 -8.65 33.40
C VAL A 321 -16.82 -7.24 32.93
N ALA A 322 -16.32 -6.20 33.59
CA ALA A 322 -16.59 -4.82 33.19
C ALA A 322 -15.98 -4.49 31.83
N MET A 323 -14.71 -4.86 31.59
CA MET A 323 -14.05 -4.66 30.30
C MET A 323 -14.76 -5.40 29.17
N ALA A 324 -15.12 -6.67 29.37
CA ALA A 324 -15.85 -7.44 28.36
C ALA A 324 -17.23 -6.84 28.02
N ALA A 325 -17.90 -6.20 29.00
CA ALA A 325 -19.21 -5.57 28.80
C ALA A 325 -19.13 -4.16 28.20
N GLU A 326 -18.14 -3.35 28.62
CA GLU A 326 -17.99 -1.95 28.22
C GLU A 326 -17.17 -1.80 26.93
N TYR A 327 -16.21 -2.70 26.69
CA TYR A 327 -15.24 -2.67 25.58
C TYR A 327 -15.11 -4.07 24.93
N PRO A 328 -16.12 -4.51 24.15
CA PRO A 328 -16.06 -5.81 23.49
C PRO A 328 -14.88 -5.89 22.52
N GLY A 329 -14.14 -7.01 22.56
CA GLY A 329 -12.93 -7.20 21.76
C GLY A 329 -11.62 -6.89 22.49
N THR A 330 -11.70 -6.45 23.75
CA THR A 330 -10.52 -6.32 24.63
C THR A 330 -9.86 -7.69 24.85
N TRP A 331 -8.54 -7.75 24.75
CA TRP A 331 -7.78 -8.97 24.96
C TRP A 331 -6.95 -8.95 26.26
N ASN A 332 -7.19 -9.90 27.17
CA ASN A 332 -6.51 -9.94 28.47
C ASN A 332 -5.62 -11.17 28.62
N ILE A 333 -4.34 -10.94 28.90
CA ILE A 333 -3.29 -11.94 29.06
C ILE A 333 -2.85 -11.97 30.54
N ALA A 334 -2.79 -13.15 31.15
CA ALA A 334 -2.21 -13.35 32.48
C ALA A 334 -0.78 -13.88 32.41
N GLU A 335 0.14 -13.35 33.21
CA GLU A 335 1.52 -13.85 33.23
C GLU A 335 1.64 -15.26 33.85
N ASP A 336 1.24 -15.43 35.11
CA ASP A 336 1.72 -16.52 35.96
C ASP A 336 0.59 -17.40 36.52
N ILE A 337 -0.62 -17.24 36.02
CA ILE A 337 -1.80 -17.97 36.47
C ILE A 337 -2.76 -18.29 35.33
N LYS A 338 -3.23 -19.54 35.28
CA LYS A 338 -4.17 -20.04 34.26
C LYS A 338 -5.55 -20.38 34.82
N GLU A 339 -5.66 -20.43 36.15
CA GLU A 339 -6.85 -20.90 36.86
C GLU A 339 -7.93 -19.82 37.02
N ILE A 340 -7.63 -18.55 36.71
CA ILE A 340 -8.60 -17.46 36.79
C ILE A 340 -9.43 -17.41 35.52
N SER A 341 -10.74 -17.62 35.65
CA SER A 341 -11.68 -17.50 34.54
C SER A 341 -11.84 -16.03 34.11
N GLY A 342 -11.86 -15.81 32.79
CA GLY A 342 -12.09 -14.49 32.19
C GLY A 342 -10.89 -13.93 31.43
N PHE A 343 -9.67 -14.41 31.70
CA PHE A 343 -8.53 -14.16 30.83
C PHE A 343 -8.68 -14.93 29.52
N ASP A 344 -8.28 -14.29 28.43
CA ASP A 344 -8.32 -14.87 27.10
C ASP A 344 -7.07 -15.71 26.82
N SER A 345 -5.93 -15.34 27.42
CA SER A 345 -4.66 -16.04 27.27
C SER A 345 -3.77 -15.92 28.51
N TYR A 346 -2.72 -16.73 28.56
CA TYR A 346 -1.71 -16.68 29.60
C TYR A 346 -0.31 -16.99 29.04
N TRP A 347 0.73 -16.42 29.64
CA TRP A 347 2.10 -16.79 29.31
C TRP A 347 2.38 -18.25 29.63
N ASP A 348 2.86 -19.02 28.66
CA ASP A 348 3.32 -20.38 28.91
C ASP A 348 4.79 -20.39 29.34
N LEU A 349 4.99 -20.09 30.62
CA LEU A 349 6.30 -20.15 31.26
C LEU A 349 6.93 -21.55 31.19
N THR A 350 6.11 -22.62 31.12
CA THR A 350 6.63 -23.99 30.98
C THR A 350 7.26 -24.17 29.61
N PHE A 351 6.59 -23.73 28.54
CA PHE A 351 7.15 -23.71 27.20
C PHE A 351 8.47 -22.94 27.17
N ALA A 352 8.48 -21.70 27.66
CA ALA A 352 9.67 -20.86 27.64
C ALA A 352 10.86 -21.53 28.34
N TRP A 353 10.68 -22.03 29.57
CA TRP A 353 11.79 -22.64 30.32
C TRP A 353 12.26 -23.97 29.76
N GLU A 354 11.33 -24.86 29.39
CA GLU A 354 11.68 -26.20 28.93
C GLU A 354 12.28 -26.20 27.53
N ILE A 355 11.75 -25.37 26.62
CA ILE A 355 12.29 -25.23 25.27
C ILE A 355 13.67 -24.55 25.30
N ARG A 356 13.84 -23.45 26.06
CA ARG A 356 15.17 -22.84 26.25
C ARG A 356 16.18 -23.87 26.78
N SER A 357 15.79 -24.63 27.81
CA SER A 357 16.65 -25.67 28.41
C SER A 357 17.15 -26.69 27.40
N VAL A 358 16.29 -27.13 26.46
CA VAL A 358 16.68 -28.06 25.37
C VAL A 358 17.61 -27.37 24.36
N LEU A 359 17.31 -26.13 23.97
CA LEU A 359 18.09 -25.40 22.95
C LEU A 359 19.49 -25.04 23.44
N THR A 360 19.67 -24.76 24.73
CA THR A 360 20.95 -24.36 25.33
C THR A 360 21.89 -25.52 25.63
N GLN A 361 21.43 -26.79 25.55
CA GLN A 361 22.33 -27.94 25.75
C GLN A 361 23.47 -27.94 24.72
N SER A 362 24.71 -28.09 25.16
CA SER A 362 25.87 -28.18 24.26
C SER A 362 25.93 -29.51 23.52
N GLU A 363 25.55 -30.60 24.19
CA GLU A 363 25.60 -31.96 23.66
C GLU A 363 24.23 -32.49 23.28
N ASP A 364 24.13 -33.16 22.13
CA ASP A 364 22.90 -33.78 21.64
C ASP A 364 22.30 -34.75 22.66
N ALA A 365 23.13 -35.54 23.35
CA ALA A 365 22.69 -36.54 24.33
C ALA A 365 21.82 -35.96 25.44
N ASN A 366 22.00 -34.67 25.79
CA ASN A 366 21.27 -33.99 26.85
C ASN A 366 19.96 -33.35 26.39
N ARG A 367 19.69 -33.28 25.07
CA ARG A 367 18.43 -32.75 24.54
C ARG A 367 17.33 -33.80 24.67
N ASP A 368 16.23 -33.44 25.33
CA ASP A 368 15.13 -34.36 25.60
C ASP A 368 13.94 -34.11 24.65
N MET A 369 13.77 -34.96 23.65
CA MET A 369 12.70 -34.80 22.66
C MET A 369 11.28 -35.00 23.23
N PRO A 370 11.04 -35.90 24.20
CA PRO A 370 9.78 -35.92 24.96
C PRO A 370 9.41 -34.57 25.59
N THR A 371 10.40 -33.78 26.03
CA THR A 371 10.19 -32.41 26.49
C THR A 371 9.73 -31.47 25.39
N VAL A 372 10.33 -31.54 24.21
CA VAL A 372 9.85 -30.74 23.08
C VAL A 372 8.43 -31.16 22.68
N ALA A 373 8.18 -32.47 22.58
CA ALA A 373 6.91 -33.06 22.16
C ALA A 373 5.71 -32.59 23.01
N ARG A 374 5.85 -32.52 24.34
CA ARG A 374 4.76 -32.05 25.21
C ARG A 374 4.49 -30.55 25.10
N ASN A 375 5.49 -29.76 24.71
CA ASN A 375 5.40 -28.30 24.64
C ASN A 375 4.85 -27.79 23.30
N VAL A 376 5.05 -28.56 22.21
CA VAL A 376 4.48 -28.24 20.88
C VAL A 376 3.02 -28.68 20.70
N ALA A 377 2.37 -29.15 21.76
CA ALA A 377 0.94 -29.42 21.83
C ALA A 377 0.27 -28.44 22.81
N GLY A 378 -0.95 -27.97 22.51
CA GLY A 378 -1.67 -27.03 23.36
C GLY A 378 -2.86 -26.36 22.67
N THR A 379 -3.29 -25.22 23.22
CA THR A 379 -4.42 -24.39 22.73
C THR A 379 -3.96 -22.95 22.48
N PHE A 380 -4.82 -22.13 21.88
CA PHE A 380 -4.55 -20.70 21.62
C PHE A 380 -4.66 -19.80 22.85
N GLN A 381 -4.99 -20.36 24.02
CA GLN A 381 -4.93 -19.62 25.29
C GLN A 381 -3.49 -19.43 25.79
N ARG A 382 -2.49 -19.98 25.10
CA ARG A 382 -1.08 -19.91 25.51
C ARG A 382 -0.37 -18.84 24.69
N ILE A 383 0.35 -17.93 25.36
CA ILE A 383 1.37 -17.09 24.73
C ILE A 383 2.69 -17.88 24.74
N LEU A 384 3.26 -18.10 23.56
CA LEU A 384 4.49 -18.86 23.36
C LEU A 384 5.64 -17.92 23.02
N PHE A 385 6.75 -18.06 23.73
CA PHE A 385 7.95 -17.27 23.49
C PHE A 385 9.20 -18.04 23.91
N THR A 386 10.33 -17.60 23.38
CA THR A 386 11.65 -18.05 23.86
C THR A 386 12.38 -16.94 24.58
N ASP A 387 12.30 -15.69 24.12
CA ASP A 387 12.75 -14.52 24.88
C ASP A 387 11.51 -13.71 25.28
N SER A 388 11.52 -13.22 26.51
CA SER A 388 10.68 -12.13 27.02
C SER A 388 11.59 -11.21 27.83
N HIS A 389 11.10 -10.04 28.25
CA HIS A 389 11.91 -9.15 29.08
C HIS A 389 12.43 -9.87 30.34
N ASP A 390 11.65 -10.78 30.94
CA ASP A 390 12.08 -11.56 32.11
C ASP A 390 13.18 -12.57 31.82
N THR A 391 13.09 -13.28 30.70
CA THR A 391 14.06 -14.35 30.38
C THR A 391 15.37 -13.81 29.82
N ALA A 392 15.35 -12.59 29.28
CA ALA A 392 16.47 -11.93 28.61
C ALA A 392 17.00 -10.68 29.32
N GLY A 393 16.34 -10.20 30.36
CA GLY A 393 16.62 -8.92 31.01
C GLY A 393 17.62 -8.97 32.17
N ASP A 394 18.26 -7.83 32.41
CA ASP A 394 19.28 -7.64 33.44
C ASP A 394 18.80 -7.69 34.89
N LEU A 395 17.61 -7.17 35.22
CA LEU A 395 17.07 -7.21 36.58
C LEU A 395 16.86 -8.63 37.11
N ASN A 396 16.60 -9.59 36.21
CA ASN A 396 16.44 -11.00 36.55
C ASN A 396 17.69 -11.84 36.27
N GLY A 397 18.80 -11.21 35.85
CA GLY A 397 20.02 -11.93 35.46
C GLY A 397 19.83 -12.83 34.22
N GLY A 398 18.79 -12.57 33.42
CA GLY A 398 18.49 -13.28 32.18
C GLY A 398 19.48 -12.95 31.07
N VAL A 399 19.48 -13.71 29.98
CA VAL A 399 20.30 -13.43 28.79
C VAL A 399 19.52 -13.80 27.54
N ARG A 400 19.77 -13.09 26.44
CA ARG A 400 19.20 -13.43 25.13
C ARG A 400 19.50 -14.88 24.78
N LEU A 401 18.54 -15.57 24.15
CA LEU A 401 18.70 -16.98 23.81
C LEU A 401 19.99 -17.29 23.01
N PRO A 402 20.40 -16.51 21.98
CA PRO A 402 21.67 -16.74 21.28
C PRO A 402 22.88 -16.74 22.22
N THR A 403 22.89 -15.84 23.21
CA THR A 403 23.94 -15.74 24.23
C THR A 403 23.89 -16.89 25.23
N ALA A 404 22.70 -17.35 25.63
CA ALA A 404 22.54 -18.55 26.44
C ALA A 404 23.05 -19.81 25.73
N ILE A 405 22.89 -19.87 24.41
CA ILE A 405 23.30 -20.98 23.56
C ILE A 405 24.82 -21.05 23.39
N HIS A 406 25.47 -19.91 23.15
CA HIS A 406 26.93 -19.85 22.94
C HIS A 406 27.51 -18.50 23.38
N SER A 407 27.83 -18.36 24.67
CA SER A 407 28.24 -17.08 25.28
C SER A 407 29.51 -16.46 24.69
N VAL A 408 30.43 -17.25 24.12
CA VAL A 408 31.68 -16.76 23.53
C VAL A 408 31.49 -16.22 22.09
N ASP A 409 30.48 -16.73 21.40
CA ASP A 409 30.18 -16.41 20.00
C ASP A 409 28.65 -16.43 19.81
N PRO A 410 27.95 -15.47 20.42
CA PRO A 410 26.49 -15.47 20.49
C PRO A 410 25.85 -15.11 19.15
N ALA A 411 26.64 -14.66 18.19
CA ALA A 411 26.22 -14.42 16.82
C ALA A 411 26.64 -15.53 15.86
N GLY A 412 27.36 -16.55 16.32
CA GLY A 412 27.92 -17.63 15.50
C GLY A 412 26.90 -18.66 15.03
N TYR A 413 27.36 -19.59 14.20
CA TYR A 413 26.55 -20.62 13.56
C TYR A 413 25.60 -21.35 14.53
N TYR A 414 26.13 -21.87 15.64
CA TYR A 414 25.34 -22.64 16.61
C TYR A 414 24.27 -21.79 17.32
N ALA A 415 24.57 -20.51 17.58
CA ALA A 415 23.65 -19.59 18.23
C ALA A 415 22.52 -19.20 17.28
N ARG A 416 22.83 -18.84 16.03
CA ARG A 416 21.82 -18.54 15.00
C ARG A 416 20.91 -19.74 14.76
N LYS A 417 21.47 -20.90 14.40
CA LYS A 417 20.70 -22.11 14.08
C LYS A 417 19.76 -22.55 15.20
N ARG A 418 20.24 -22.62 16.45
CA ARG A 418 19.42 -23.09 17.57
C ARG A 418 18.43 -22.03 18.07
N SER A 419 18.76 -20.74 18.02
CA SER A 419 17.78 -19.70 18.38
C SER A 419 16.64 -19.62 17.36
N THR A 420 16.93 -19.72 16.06
CA THR A 420 15.90 -19.73 15.01
C THR A 420 15.12 -21.05 14.97
N LEU A 421 15.71 -22.17 15.40
CA LEU A 421 14.97 -23.41 15.69
C LEU A 421 13.89 -23.16 16.76
N GLY A 422 14.23 -22.45 17.83
CA GLY A 422 13.28 -22.03 18.87
C GLY A 422 12.18 -21.10 18.34
N ALA A 423 12.55 -20.11 17.53
CA ALA A 423 11.60 -19.22 16.86
C ALA A 423 10.62 -19.99 15.97
N ALA A 424 11.09 -21.00 15.23
CA ALA A 424 10.23 -21.85 14.44
C ALA A 424 9.22 -22.60 15.32
N LEU A 425 9.62 -23.15 16.47
CA LEU A 425 8.67 -23.80 17.40
C LEU A 425 7.61 -22.82 17.93
N VAL A 426 8.03 -21.60 18.30
CA VAL A 426 7.12 -20.53 18.74
C VAL A 426 6.08 -20.20 17.65
N MET A 427 6.50 -20.16 16.39
CA MET A 427 5.65 -19.85 15.24
C MET A 427 4.86 -21.04 14.69
N THR A 428 5.11 -22.27 15.15
CA THR A 428 4.49 -23.47 14.56
C THR A 428 3.79 -24.38 15.56
N ALA A 429 3.93 -24.15 16.87
CA ALA A 429 3.13 -24.79 17.90
C ALA A 429 1.75 -24.10 18.09
N PRO A 430 0.71 -24.80 18.61
CA PRO A 430 -0.57 -24.18 18.93
C PRO A 430 -0.43 -23.20 20.10
N GLY A 431 -0.75 -21.94 19.82
CA GLY A 431 -0.58 -20.80 20.72
C GLY A 431 -0.48 -19.49 19.95
N VAL A 432 -0.47 -18.39 20.70
CA VAL A 432 -0.16 -17.05 20.21
C VAL A 432 1.35 -16.83 20.33
N PRO A 433 2.07 -16.62 19.22
CA PRO A 433 3.50 -16.37 19.28
C PRO A 433 3.80 -14.96 19.78
N MET A 434 4.85 -14.84 20.58
CA MET A 434 5.41 -13.57 21.01
C MET A 434 6.93 -13.58 20.83
N ILE A 435 7.47 -12.45 20.39
CA ILE A 435 8.91 -12.17 20.34
C ILE A 435 9.23 -10.92 21.16
N LEU A 436 10.38 -10.90 21.81
CA LEU A 436 10.90 -9.68 22.45
C LEU A 436 11.65 -8.82 21.42
N GLN A 437 11.55 -7.50 21.54
CA GLN A 437 12.29 -6.56 20.69
C GLN A 437 13.73 -6.96 20.41
N GLY A 438 14.13 -6.93 19.14
CA GLY A 438 15.48 -7.25 18.68
C GLY A 438 15.76 -8.75 18.48
N GLN A 439 14.88 -9.65 18.91
CA GLN A 439 15.05 -11.09 18.73
C GLN A 439 15.09 -11.48 17.24
N GLU A 440 14.30 -10.81 16.41
CA GLU A 440 14.20 -10.99 14.97
C GLU A 440 15.47 -10.61 14.19
N MET A 441 16.31 -9.76 14.78
CA MET A 441 17.59 -9.32 14.24
C MET A 441 18.78 -9.92 14.98
N LEU A 442 18.56 -11.02 15.72
CA LEU A 442 19.58 -11.73 16.49
C LEU A 442 20.28 -10.82 17.52
N GLU A 443 19.54 -10.03 18.28
CA GLU A 443 20.11 -9.28 19.40
C GLU A 443 20.76 -10.24 20.40
N THR A 444 22.01 -9.94 20.76
CA THR A 444 22.81 -10.76 21.70
C THR A 444 22.96 -10.08 23.05
N ASN A 445 22.77 -8.76 23.09
CA ASN A 445 22.82 -8.01 24.32
C ASN A 445 21.59 -8.29 25.18
N GLN A 446 21.85 -8.54 26.46
CA GLN A 446 20.83 -8.61 27.51
C GLN A 446 19.90 -7.39 27.41
N PHE A 447 18.60 -7.61 27.59
CA PHE A 447 17.61 -6.54 27.65
C PHE A 447 17.86 -5.68 28.91
N SER A 448 17.68 -4.37 28.77
CA SER A 448 17.84 -3.37 29.83
C SER A 448 17.10 -2.10 29.42
N ASP A 449 16.53 -1.37 30.36
CA ASP A 449 15.95 -0.04 30.18
C ASP A 449 16.99 1.04 29.83
N THR A 450 18.27 0.76 30.02
CA THR A 450 19.38 1.65 29.66
C THR A 450 20.08 1.25 28.36
N ARG A 451 19.65 0.15 27.73
CA ARG A 451 20.28 -0.38 26.52
C ARG A 451 19.26 -0.51 25.39
N SER A 452 19.47 0.28 24.35
CA SER A 452 18.65 0.25 23.15
C SER A 452 18.91 -0.97 22.28
N VAL A 453 17.90 -1.36 21.51
CA VAL A 453 18.05 -2.35 20.44
C VAL A 453 19.06 -1.84 19.41
N ASP A 454 19.99 -2.70 19.00
CA ASP A 454 20.96 -2.38 17.95
C ASP A 454 20.36 -2.60 16.55
N TRP A 455 19.65 -1.59 16.03
CA TRP A 455 19.03 -1.64 14.71
C TRP A 455 20.01 -1.90 13.55
N SER A 456 21.31 -1.66 13.72
CA SER A 456 22.30 -2.00 12.67
C SER A 456 22.35 -3.51 12.38
N ARG A 457 21.85 -4.33 13.30
CA ARG A 457 21.73 -5.78 13.16
C ARG A 457 20.67 -6.20 12.15
N THR A 458 19.68 -5.36 11.86
CA THR A 458 18.76 -5.64 10.73
C THR A 458 19.50 -5.77 9.41
N ASN A 459 20.60 -5.02 9.23
CA ASN A 459 21.48 -5.16 8.07
C ASN A 459 22.47 -6.30 8.24
N SER A 460 23.11 -6.40 9.41
CA SER A 460 24.15 -7.40 9.68
C SER A 460 23.62 -8.84 9.65
N PHE A 461 22.35 -9.02 10.01
CA PHE A 461 21.63 -10.30 10.03
C PHE A 461 20.32 -10.21 9.23
N ALA A 462 20.35 -9.53 8.08
CA ALA A 462 19.18 -9.37 7.21
C ALA A 462 18.52 -10.70 6.82
N GLY A 463 19.32 -11.76 6.64
CA GLY A 463 18.81 -13.12 6.40
C GLY A 463 18.06 -13.72 7.60
N ILE A 464 18.44 -13.38 8.84
CA ILE A 464 17.69 -13.80 10.05
C ILE A 464 16.39 -12.99 10.17
N VAL A 465 16.41 -11.69 9.86
CA VAL A 465 15.18 -10.89 9.78
C VAL A 465 14.22 -11.49 8.75
N ARG A 466 14.73 -11.87 7.57
CA ARG A 466 13.97 -12.58 6.54
C ARG A 466 13.42 -13.91 7.03
N LEU A 467 14.18 -14.67 7.81
CA LEU A 467 13.71 -15.93 8.42
C LEU A 467 12.49 -15.69 9.33
N TYR A 468 12.52 -14.66 10.19
CA TYR A 468 11.37 -14.30 11.03
C TYR A 468 10.19 -13.82 10.20
N HIS A 469 10.43 -12.98 9.18
CA HIS A 469 9.42 -12.56 8.22
C HIS A 469 8.71 -13.79 7.60
N ASP A 470 9.46 -14.73 7.04
CA ASP A 470 8.89 -15.88 6.35
C ASP A 470 8.14 -16.82 7.32
N LEU A 471 8.65 -17.02 8.55
CA LEU A 471 7.95 -17.77 9.59
C LEU A 471 6.65 -17.12 10.05
N ILE A 472 6.64 -15.81 10.28
CA ILE A 472 5.46 -15.07 10.74
C ILE A 472 4.37 -15.11 9.67
N ARG A 473 4.75 -14.95 8.40
CA ARG A 473 3.81 -15.04 7.28
C ARG A 473 3.21 -16.43 7.11
N LEU A 474 3.98 -17.49 7.37
CA LEU A 474 3.45 -18.85 7.44
C LEU A 474 2.52 -19.03 8.64
N ARG A 475 2.90 -18.55 9.82
CA ARG A 475 2.04 -18.61 11.02
C ARG A 475 0.68 -17.95 10.77
N ARG A 476 0.68 -16.83 10.05
CA ARG A 476 -0.50 -16.05 9.67
C ARG A 476 -1.16 -16.53 8.37
N ASN A 477 -0.57 -17.51 7.70
CA ASN A 477 -1.04 -18.07 6.44
C ASN A 477 -1.27 -17.00 5.34
N LEU A 478 -0.40 -15.99 5.25
CA LEU A 478 -0.56 -14.90 4.29
C LEU A 478 -0.40 -15.34 2.82
N GLU A 479 0.22 -16.49 2.60
CA GLU A 479 0.41 -17.10 1.27
C GLU A 479 -0.61 -18.21 0.95
N GLY A 480 -1.53 -18.50 1.88
CA GLY A 480 -2.59 -19.51 1.66
C GLY A 480 -2.12 -20.96 1.61
N VAL A 481 -0.91 -21.26 2.07
CA VAL A 481 -0.30 -22.61 2.05
C VAL A 481 -0.15 -23.27 3.43
N SER A 482 -0.50 -22.57 4.51
CA SER A 482 -0.16 -22.94 5.89
C SER A 482 -1.31 -22.69 6.87
N ASP A 483 -2.55 -22.77 6.39
CA ASP A 483 -3.77 -22.53 7.18
C ASP A 483 -3.88 -23.43 8.41
N GLY A 484 -3.32 -24.65 8.36
CA GLY A 484 -3.22 -25.50 9.54
C GLY A 484 -2.53 -24.85 10.74
N LEU A 485 -1.57 -23.93 10.54
CA LEU A 485 -0.88 -23.21 11.62
C LEU A 485 -1.80 -22.22 12.37
N GLN A 486 -2.91 -21.80 11.77
CA GLN A 486 -3.91 -20.94 12.40
C GLN A 486 -4.92 -21.72 13.27
N GLY A 487 -4.91 -23.05 13.22
CA GLY A 487 -5.85 -23.92 13.95
C GLY A 487 -5.27 -24.55 15.21
N GLU A 488 -6.08 -24.84 16.22
CA GLU A 488 -5.60 -25.47 17.47
C GLU A 488 -5.24 -26.96 17.34
N GLY A 489 -5.66 -27.61 16.24
CA GLY A 489 -5.39 -29.01 16.00
C GLY A 489 -3.88 -29.27 15.96
N CYS A 490 -3.43 -30.24 16.76
CA CYS A 490 -2.03 -30.66 16.78
C CYS A 490 -1.91 -32.16 17.08
N GLY A 491 -1.04 -32.84 16.33
CA GLY A 491 -0.75 -34.25 16.49
C GLY A 491 0.74 -34.51 16.40
N VAL A 492 1.37 -34.85 17.53
CA VAL A 492 2.77 -35.29 17.55
C VAL A 492 2.83 -36.78 17.27
N TYR A 493 3.41 -37.17 16.14
CA TYR A 493 3.46 -38.56 15.69
C TYR A 493 4.90 -39.10 15.53
N ARG A 494 5.92 -38.24 15.65
CA ARG A 494 7.32 -38.67 15.77
C ARG A 494 8.01 -37.97 16.93
N VAL A 495 8.57 -38.78 17.83
CA VAL A 495 9.47 -38.34 18.90
C VAL A 495 10.67 -39.28 18.90
N ASP A 496 11.73 -38.90 18.20
CA ASP A 496 12.97 -39.67 18.11
C ASP A 496 14.02 -39.11 19.06
N ASN A 497 14.07 -39.65 20.28
CA ASN A 497 15.02 -39.19 21.28
C ASN A 497 16.46 -39.68 21.04
N VAL A 498 16.67 -40.58 20.08
CA VAL A 498 18.02 -41.05 19.70
C VAL A 498 18.58 -40.10 18.65
N ASP A 499 17.83 -39.88 17.57
CA ASP A 499 18.25 -39.03 16.48
C ASP A 499 17.98 -37.53 16.70
N LYS A 500 17.31 -37.19 17.80
CA LYS A 500 16.94 -35.83 18.24
C LYS A 500 16.06 -35.11 17.23
N LEU A 501 15.05 -35.82 16.74
CA LEU A 501 14.09 -35.32 15.75
C LEU A 501 12.66 -35.45 16.29
N ILE A 502 11.84 -34.45 16.03
CA ILE A 502 10.39 -34.54 16.24
C ILE A 502 9.64 -34.20 14.95
N ALA A 503 8.44 -34.75 14.80
CA ALA A 503 7.50 -34.31 13.79
C ALA A 503 6.08 -34.28 14.33
N TYR A 504 5.35 -33.25 13.95
CA TYR A 504 3.96 -33.05 14.33
C TYR A 504 3.17 -32.37 13.21
N SER A 505 1.86 -32.61 13.17
CA SER A 505 0.95 -31.93 12.25
C SER A 505 0.12 -30.89 12.98
N ARG A 506 -0.32 -29.89 12.22
CA ARG A 506 -1.23 -28.81 12.62
C ARG A 506 -2.41 -28.73 11.66
N TRP A 507 -3.62 -28.49 12.16
CA TRP A 507 -4.83 -28.35 11.35
C TRP A 507 -5.87 -27.44 12.01
N ASP A 508 -6.78 -26.87 11.20
CA ASP A 508 -7.97 -26.21 11.71
C ASP A 508 -9.15 -27.19 11.86
N LEU A 509 -9.92 -27.04 12.93
CA LEU A 509 -11.07 -27.89 13.29
C LEU A 509 -12.24 -27.60 12.34
N GLY A 510 -12.11 -28.00 11.08
CA GLY A 510 -13.09 -27.77 10.02
C GLY A 510 -12.57 -27.94 8.60
N ALA A 511 -11.25 -28.01 8.40
CA ALA A 511 -10.63 -28.13 7.09
C ALA A 511 -9.89 -29.48 6.95
N THR A 512 -10.54 -30.47 6.33
CA THR A 512 -9.87 -31.73 5.94
C THR A 512 -8.97 -31.49 4.72
N GLY A 513 -7.75 -32.02 4.72
CA GLY A 513 -6.81 -31.93 3.60
C GLY A 513 -5.97 -30.65 3.55
N ARG A 514 -5.94 -29.89 4.66
CA ARG A 514 -5.14 -28.66 4.80
C ARG A 514 -4.21 -28.70 6.02
N GLU A 515 -3.67 -29.88 6.27
CA GLU A 515 -2.71 -30.12 7.34
C GLU A 515 -1.35 -29.50 7.00
N VAL A 516 -0.69 -28.97 8.02
CA VAL A 516 0.70 -28.53 7.96
C VAL A 516 1.54 -29.49 8.79
N VAL A 517 2.61 -30.04 8.21
CA VAL A 517 3.58 -30.89 8.91
C VAL A 517 4.80 -30.07 9.26
N VAL A 518 5.25 -30.19 10.50
CA VAL A 518 6.46 -29.55 11.01
C VAL A 518 7.43 -30.63 11.42
N VAL A 519 8.65 -30.59 10.88
CA VAL A 519 9.72 -31.52 11.22
C VAL A 519 10.90 -30.72 11.77
N ALA A 520 11.34 -31.03 12.98
CA ALA A 520 12.40 -30.28 13.65
C ALA A 520 13.54 -31.23 14.07
N ASN A 521 14.75 -30.94 13.60
CA ASN A 521 15.98 -31.66 13.92
C ASN A 521 16.82 -30.85 14.92
N PHE A 522 17.00 -31.41 16.12
CA PHE A 522 17.77 -30.84 17.22
C PHE A 522 19.17 -31.45 17.33
N ALA A 523 19.58 -32.34 16.41
CA ALA A 523 20.92 -32.91 16.40
C ALA A 523 21.93 -31.97 15.74
N ASN A 524 23.20 -32.11 16.12
CA ASN A 524 24.35 -31.57 15.39
C ASN A 524 24.70 -32.41 14.15
N ALA A 525 23.70 -33.03 13.51
CA ALA A 525 23.88 -33.92 12.39
C ALA A 525 22.69 -33.81 11.44
N ALA A 526 22.98 -33.79 10.14
CA ALA A 526 21.98 -33.87 9.11
C ALA A 526 21.36 -35.28 9.09
N ARG A 527 20.09 -35.37 8.71
CA ARG A 527 19.39 -36.65 8.47
C ARG A 527 18.99 -36.69 7.02
N GLY A 528 19.56 -37.63 6.27
CA GLY A 528 19.20 -37.87 4.87
C GLY A 528 18.39 -39.15 4.73
N GLY A 529 17.33 -39.11 3.94
CA GLY A 529 16.43 -40.22 3.68
C GLY A 529 15.71 -40.74 4.93
N TYR A 530 15.49 -39.89 5.94
CA TYR A 530 14.86 -40.28 7.18
C TYR A 530 13.39 -40.66 6.92
N ALA A 531 13.03 -41.91 7.22
CA ALA A 531 11.69 -42.42 7.00
C ALA A 531 10.70 -41.83 8.02
N LEU A 532 9.82 -40.95 7.55
CA LEU A 532 8.83 -40.25 8.34
C LEU A 532 7.42 -40.65 7.90
N GLU A 533 6.56 -40.96 8.87
CA GLU A 533 5.14 -41.17 8.61
C GLU A 533 4.46 -39.82 8.40
N PHE A 534 3.57 -39.71 7.42
CA PHE A 534 2.79 -38.50 7.15
C PHE A 534 1.30 -38.74 7.43
N PRO A 535 0.54 -37.68 7.79
CA PRO A 535 -0.89 -37.82 8.04
C PRO A 535 -1.69 -38.40 6.87
N GLN A 536 -1.27 -38.12 5.63
CA GLN A 536 -1.95 -38.52 4.40
C GLN A 536 -0.95 -38.83 3.28
N GLU A 537 -1.36 -39.71 2.34
CA GLU A 537 -0.64 -39.95 1.09
C GLU A 537 -0.63 -38.69 0.20
N GLY A 538 0.35 -38.60 -0.69
CA GLY A 538 0.49 -37.51 -1.65
C GLY A 538 1.80 -36.74 -1.52
N THR A 539 1.92 -35.66 -2.28
CA THR A 539 3.10 -34.78 -2.26
C THR A 539 2.94 -33.71 -1.19
N TRP A 540 3.95 -33.57 -0.34
CA TRP A 540 4.07 -32.55 0.67
C TRP A 540 5.14 -31.55 0.26
N TYR A 541 4.76 -30.32 -0.02
CA TYR A 541 5.66 -29.25 -0.47
C TYR A 541 6.27 -28.54 0.74
N VAL A 542 7.58 -28.29 0.69
CA VAL A 542 8.30 -27.61 1.77
C VAL A 542 8.18 -26.10 1.56
N HIS A 543 7.52 -25.42 2.50
CA HIS A 543 7.31 -23.97 2.48
C HIS A 543 8.38 -23.20 3.26
N PHE A 544 9.08 -23.89 4.14
CA PHE A 544 10.14 -23.30 4.93
C PHE A 544 11.23 -24.31 5.20
N ASN A 545 12.47 -23.92 4.93
CA ASN A 545 13.67 -24.62 5.36
C ASN A 545 14.58 -23.64 6.10
N SER A 546 14.66 -23.73 7.42
CA SER A 546 15.53 -22.84 8.23
C SER A 546 17.03 -22.99 7.97
N ASP A 547 17.46 -23.97 7.16
CA ASP A 547 18.85 -24.11 6.68
C ASP A 547 19.08 -23.45 5.31
N SER A 548 18.13 -22.69 4.78
CA SER A 548 18.31 -22.01 3.50
C SER A 548 19.46 -21.01 3.52
N THR A 549 20.21 -20.95 2.41
CA THR A 549 21.28 -19.97 2.20
C THR A 549 20.75 -18.53 2.09
N ASP A 550 19.45 -18.36 1.85
CA ASP A 550 18.76 -17.07 1.91
C ASP A 550 18.79 -16.44 3.31
N TYR A 551 18.94 -17.26 4.37
CA TYR A 551 18.96 -16.78 5.76
C TYR A 551 20.36 -16.57 6.31
N SER A 552 21.35 -17.30 5.79
CA SER A 552 22.76 -17.10 6.10
C SER A 552 23.62 -17.84 5.08
N ALA A 553 24.67 -17.19 4.57
CA ALA A 553 25.53 -17.76 3.52
C ALA A 553 26.32 -19.00 3.94
N ASP A 554 26.49 -19.25 5.25
CA ASP A 554 27.15 -20.42 5.81
C ASP A 554 26.17 -21.56 6.18
N TYR A 555 24.89 -21.43 5.81
CA TYR A 555 23.93 -22.54 5.90
C TYR A 555 24.04 -23.45 4.68
N GLY A 556 23.59 -24.70 4.82
CA GLY A 556 23.86 -25.75 3.84
C GLY A 556 22.86 -25.82 2.69
N ASP A 557 21.73 -25.11 2.78
CA ASP A 557 20.52 -25.33 1.97
C ASP A 557 20.12 -26.82 1.94
N TYR A 558 20.42 -27.54 3.03
CA TYR A 558 20.22 -28.98 3.11
C TYR A 558 18.81 -29.25 3.62
N GLY A 559 17.98 -29.85 2.78
CA GLY A 559 16.62 -30.20 3.14
C GLY A 559 15.84 -30.69 1.93
N SER A 560 14.75 -31.40 2.18
CA SER A 560 13.80 -31.70 1.11
C SER A 560 13.17 -30.41 0.59
N THR A 561 12.83 -30.38 -0.69
CA THR A 561 11.98 -29.32 -1.30
C THR A 561 10.53 -29.78 -1.44
N GLU A 562 10.34 -31.09 -1.59
CA GLU A 562 9.07 -31.79 -1.51
C GLU A 562 9.29 -33.22 -0.99
N VAL A 563 8.25 -33.84 -0.45
CA VAL A 563 8.28 -35.22 0.04
C VAL A 563 7.07 -35.98 -0.52
N ALA A 564 7.31 -37.05 -1.27
CA ALA A 564 6.27 -37.97 -1.69
C ALA A 564 6.00 -39.00 -0.60
N ALA A 565 4.83 -38.96 0.03
CA ALA A 565 4.38 -39.93 1.01
C ALA A 565 3.41 -40.94 0.39
N GLY A 566 3.63 -42.23 0.62
CA GLY A 566 2.74 -43.29 0.12
C GLY A 566 2.73 -44.54 0.98
N GLY A 567 1.73 -45.39 0.79
CA GLY A 567 1.54 -46.63 1.56
C GLY A 567 0.58 -46.47 2.72
N SER A 568 0.43 -47.54 3.51
CA SER A 568 -0.48 -47.59 4.66
C SER A 568 0.24 -48.17 5.89
N PRO A 569 0.69 -47.35 6.86
CA PRO A 569 0.53 -45.88 6.90
C PRO A 569 1.39 -45.15 5.86
N PRO A 570 1.05 -43.91 5.47
CA PRO A 570 1.82 -43.13 4.49
C PRO A 570 3.21 -42.81 5.01
N VAL A 571 4.27 -43.16 4.26
CA VAL A 571 5.66 -42.86 4.65
C VAL A 571 6.37 -42.15 3.51
N GLY A 572 7.13 -41.11 3.85
CA GLY A 572 8.02 -40.37 2.95
C GLY A 572 9.45 -40.30 3.51
N ALA A 573 10.43 -40.19 2.62
CA ALA A 573 11.83 -39.99 3.00
C ALA A 573 12.12 -38.48 3.08
N ILE A 574 12.62 -38.01 4.22
CA ILE A 574 12.95 -36.60 4.43
C ILE A 574 14.45 -36.39 4.64
N ASP A 575 14.97 -35.37 3.96
CA ASP A 575 16.29 -34.79 4.20
C ASP A 575 16.11 -33.52 5.06
N ILE A 576 16.87 -33.39 6.15
CA ILE A 576 16.82 -32.23 7.05
C ILE A 576 18.18 -31.94 7.69
N ALA A 577 18.58 -30.66 7.71
CA ALA A 577 19.88 -30.21 8.20
C ALA A 577 20.01 -30.27 9.73
N PRO A 578 21.23 -30.15 10.30
CA PRO A 578 21.40 -29.94 11.74
C PRO A 578 20.65 -28.70 12.22
N TYR A 579 20.09 -28.74 13.42
CA TYR A 579 19.45 -27.59 14.08
C TYR A 579 18.49 -26.82 13.17
N SER A 580 17.58 -27.54 12.50
CA SER A 580 16.70 -26.95 11.50
C SER A 580 15.25 -27.45 11.61
N VAL A 581 14.33 -26.65 11.09
CA VAL A 581 12.91 -26.98 10.88
C VAL A 581 12.58 -26.97 9.39
N LEU A 582 11.77 -27.94 8.98
CA LEU A 582 10.99 -27.93 7.75
C LEU A 582 9.50 -27.75 8.07
N VAL A 583 8.82 -26.89 7.32
CA VAL A 583 7.35 -26.73 7.37
C VAL A 583 6.79 -27.12 6.01
N LEU A 584 5.83 -28.05 6.00
CA LEU A 584 5.28 -28.63 4.78
C LEU A 584 3.75 -28.60 4.76
N SER A 585 3.15 -28.50 3.58
CA SER A 585 1.73 -28.81 3.39
C SER A 585 1.48 -29.43 2.02
N GLN A 586 0.29 -30.00 1.81
CA GLN A 586 -0.11 -30.52 0.49
C GLN A 586 -0.55 -29.42 -0.48
N THR A 587 -0.63 -28.16 -0.01
CA THR A 587 -0.95 -27.02 -0.86
C THR A 587 0.36 -26.40 -1.37
N PRO A 588 0.68 -26.47 -2.67
CA PRO A 588 1.88 -25.87 -3.22
C PRO A 588 1.78 -24.34 -3.19
N ARG A 589 2.93 -23.66 -3.02
CA ARG A 589 3.00 -22.21 -3.24
C ARG A 589 2.75 -21.89 -4.70
N THR A 590 2.00 -20.82 -4.91
CA THR A 590 1.74 -20.25 -6.23
C THR A 590 2.13 -18.78 -6.22
N GLY A 591 2.95 -18.35 -7.15
CA GLY A 591 3.39 -16.97 -7.27
C GLY A 591 3.79 -16.65 -8.69
N MET A 592 3.49 -15.44 -9.13
CA MET A 592 3.88 -14.94 -10.44
C MET A 592 4.32 -13.49 -10.30
N LEU A 593 5.58 -13.21 -10.62
CA LEU A 593 6.17 -11.89 -10.49
C LEU A 593 6.61 -11.36 -11.85
N ILE A 594 6.55 -10.05 -12.04
CA ILE A 594 7.30 -9.42 -13.14
C ILE A 594 8.79 -9.53 -12.81
N ARG A 595 9.55 -10.12 -13.74
CA ARG A 595 11.01 -10.24 -13.64
C ARG A 595 11.71 -9.10 -14.36
N GLU A 596 11.19 -8.74 -15.53
CA GLU A 596 11.77 -7.77 -16.43
C GLU A 596 10.67 -7.21 -17.32
N THR A 597 10.75 -5.92 -17.63
CA THR A 597 9.98 -5.24 -18.68
C THR A 597 10.96 -4.69 -19.71
N ALA A 598 10.61 -4.79 -20.98
CA ALA A 598 11.38 -4.27 -22.08
C ALA A 598 10.44 -3.51 -23.02
N LEU A 599 10.66 -2.20 -23.02
CA LEU A 599 9.92 -1.23 -23.79
C LEU A 599 10.52 -1.13 -25.21
N GLU A 600 9.66 -1.17 -26.21
CA GLU A 600 9.96 -0.87 -27.61
C GLU A 600 9.10 0.31 -28.07
N ASP A 601 9.72 1.48 -28.17
CA ASP A 601 9.11 2.64 -28.82
C ASP A 601 8.79 2.33 -30.30
N GLN A 602 7.54 2.55 -30.72
CA GLN A 602 7.09 2.21 -32.06
C GLN A 602 7.63 3.20 -33.11
N PRO A 603 7.85 2.76 -34.36
CA PRO A 603 8.28 3.64 -35.45
C PRO A 603 7.34 4.82 -35.76
N SER A 604 6.10 4.77 -35.28
CA SER A 604 5.12 5.87 -35.37
C SER A 604 5.39 7.02 -34.39
N GLY A 605 6.38 6.87 -33.50
CA GLY A 605 6.98 7.93 -32.69
C GLY A 605 8.30 8.41 -33.31
N ASN A 606 9.31 8.67 -32.48
CA ASN A 606 10.63 9.12 -32.92
C ASN A 606 11.68 7.97 -33.00
N GLY A 607 11.39 6.80 -32.41
CA GLY A 607 12.22 5.60 -32.44
C GLY A 607 13.53 5.70 -31.64
N ASP A 608 13.62 6.62 -30.67
CA ASP A 608 14.83 6.87 -29.88
C ASP A 608 14.92 6.01 -28.61
N GLY A 609 13.87 5.21 -28.35
CA GLY A 609 13.79 4.29 -27.21
C GLY A 609 13.37 4.97 -25.91
N ILE A 610 12.87 6.20 -25.98
CA ILE A 610 12.26 6.95 -24.88
C ILE A 610 10.76 7.05 -25.17
N LEU A 611 9.92 7.02 -24.13
CA LEU A 611 8.49 7.28 -24.27
C LEU A 611 8.23 8.79 -24.28
N ASP A 612 7.82 9.34 -25.42
CA ASP A 612 7.40 10.73 -25.52
C ASP A 612 5.87 10.89 -25.65
N PRO A 613 5.31 12.05 -25.24
CA PRO A 613 3.91 12.38 -25.47
C PRO A 613 3.54 12.29 -26.96
N GLY A 614 2.43 11.60 -27.25
CA GLY A 614 1.94 11.40 -28.62
C GLY A 614 2.47 10.14 -29.31
N GLU A 615 3.38 9.40 -28.68
CA GLU A 615 3.92 8.16 -29.23
C GLU A 615 3.06 6.94 -28.87
N SER A 616 3.38 5.81 -29.49
CA SER A 616 2.86 4.50 -29.13
C SER A 616 4.03 3.58 -28.82
N ALA A 617 3.84 2.66 -27.88
CA ALA A 617 4.89 1.72 -27.50
C ALA A 617 4.38 0.30 -27.40
N ARG A 618 5.35 -0.61 -27.55
CA ARG A 618 5.21 -2.03 -27.29
C ARG A 618 5.92 -2.39 -25.99
N GLU A 619 5.29 -3.26 -25.21
CA GLU A 619 5.89 -3.77 -23.97
C GLU A 619 6.04 -5.29 -24.04
N GLN A 620 7.26 -5.73 -23.81
CA GLN A 620 7.60 -7.12 -23.57
C GLN A 620 7.76 -7.30 -22.06
N ILE A 621 6.96 -8.17 -21.46
CA ILE A 621 7.02 -8.46 -20.03
C ILE A 621 7.45 -9.91 -19.84
N VAL A 622 8.48 -10.11 -19.03
CA VAL A 622 8.94 -11.41 -18.58
C VAL A 622 8.31 -11.69 -17.21
N LEU A 623 7.46 -12.71 -17.14
CA LEU A 623 6.95 -13.22 -15.87
C LEU A 623 7.86 -14.33 -15.34
N TRP A 624 8.04 -14.36 -14.03
CA TRP A 624 8.74 -15.40 -13.29
C TRP A 624 7.77 -16.21 -12.45
N ASN A 625 7.69 -17.50 -12.74
CA ASN A 625 6.90 -18.44 -11.99
C ASN A 625 7.59 -18.79 -10.67
N LYS A 626 7.24 -18.05 -9.62
CA LYS A 626 7.64 -18.33 -8.23
C LYS A 626 6.80 -19.41 -7.54
N SER A 627 5.98 -20.12 -8.30
CA SER A 627 5.23 -21.27 -7.80
C SER A 627 6.15 -22.48 -7.67
N GLN A 628 5.80 -23.39 -6.74
CA GLN A 628 6.45 -24.70 -6.63
C GLN A 628 6.01 -25.69 -7.71
N LEU A 629 5.00 -25.32 -8.50
CA LEU A 629 4.50 -26.10 -9.63
C LEU A 629 4.68 -25.35 -10.94
N ALA A 630 4.70 -26.11 -12.04
CA ALA A 630 4.61 -25.54 -13.36
C ALA A 630 3.27 -24.78 -13.52
N ALA A 631 3.34 -23.57 -14.08
CA ALA A 631 2.19 -22.77 -14.42
C ALA A 631 1.78 -23.05 -15.87
N SER A 632 0.51 -23.41 -16.08
CA SER A 632 -0.07 -23.65 -17.41
C SER A 632 -1.32 -22.79 -17.60
N ASN A 633 -1.71 -22.56 -18.86
CA ASN A 633 -2.77 -21.62 -19.24
C ASN A 633 -2.56 -20.23 -18.62
N VAL A 634 -1.31 -19.75 -18.69
CA VAL A 634 -0.93 -18.46 -18.13
C VAL A 634 -1.35 -17.39 -19.13
N SER A 635 -2.18 -16.45 -18.68
CA SER A 635 -2.62 -15.28 -19.45
C SER A 635 -2.54 -14.06 -18.56
N ALA A 636 -2.29 -12.88 -19.11
CA ALA A 636 -2.30 -11.65 -18.34
C ALA A 636 -2.97 -10.51 -19.09
N VAL A 637 -3.53 -9.57 -18.33
CA VAL A 637 -4.18 -8.37 -18.83
C VAL A 637 -3.47 -7.15 -18.23
N LEU A 638 -2.97 -6.29 -19.10
CA LEU A 638 -2.36 -5.01 -18.79
C LEU A 638 -3.43 -3.91 -18.78
N THR A 639 -3.41 -3.09 -17.73
CA THR A 639 -4.25 -1.92 -17.55
C THR A 639 -3.42 -0.73 -17.06
N CYS A 640 -3.91 0.48 -17.28
CA CYS A 640 -3.26 1.71 -16.84
C CYS A 640 -4.34 2.73 -16.48
N ASP A 641 -4.28 3.26 -15.26
CA ASP A 641 -5.22 4.28 -14.78
C ASP A 641 -4.68 5.71 -14.98
N THR A 642 -3.49 5.86 -15.57
CA THR A 642 -2.88 7.16 -15.84
C THR A 642 -3.66 7.89 -16.95
N PRO A 643 -4.23 9.08 -16.69
CA PRO A 643 -4.95 9.83 -17.73
C PRO A 643 -4.05 10.13 -18.93
N GLY A 644 -4.55 9.89 -20.15
CA GLY A 644 -3.79 10.10 -21.39
C GLY A 644 -3.15 8.82 -21.96
N VAL A 645 -3.17 7.70 -21.24
CA VAL A 645 -2.74 6.38 -21.77
C VAL A 645 -3.95 5.63 -22.34
N THR A 646 -3.83 5.12 -23.56
CA THR A 646 -4.83 4.26 -24.20
C THR A 646 -4.22 2.90 -24.49
N ILE A 647 -4.73 1.84 -23.85
CA ILE A 647 -4.30 0.47 -24.13
C ILE A 647 -4.88 0.01 -25.47
N LEU A 648 -4.01 -0.32 -26.43
CA LEU A 648 -4.37 -0.81 -27.77
C LEU A 648 -4.41 -2.35 -27.81
N GLN A 649 -3.43 -3.00 -27.17
CA GLN A 649 -3.38 -4.46 -26.99
C GLN A 649 -3.05 -4.76 -25.52
N GLY A 650 -4.08 -5.08 -24.74
CA GLY A 650 -3.96 -5.28 -23.29
C GLY A 650 -3.82 -6.74 -22.85
N ALA A 651 -3.97 -7.74 -23.72
CA ALA A 651 -3.98 -9.14 -23.32
C ALA A 651 -2.83 -9.93 -23.94
N SER A 652 -2.19 -10.81 -23.18
CA SER A 652 -1.29 -11.81 -23.75
C SER A 652 -1.30 -13.11 -22.98
N ASP A 653 -1.12 -14.21 -23.70
CA ASP A 653 -0.77 -15.50 -23.14
C ASP A 653 0.73 -15.59 -22.86
N TYR A 654 1.12 -16.54 -22.02
CA TYR A 654 2.49 -16.94 -21.75
C TYR A 654 2.66 -18.45 -21.95
N PRO A 655 3.84 -18.90 -22.39
CA PRO A 655 4.18 -20.32 -22.41
C PRO A 655 4.02 -21.00 -21.04
N VAL A 656 3.96 -22.34 -21.04
CA VAL A 656 4.05 -23.12 -19.80
C VAL A 656 5.41 -22.84 -19.15
N MET A 657 5.39 -22.40 -17.91
CA MET A 657 6.60 -22.13 -17.12
C MET A 657 6.78 -23.22 -16.08
N ALA A 658 7.96 -23.84 -16.01
CA ALA A 658 8.30 -24.70 -14.87
C ALA A 658 8.39 -23.87 -13.57
N ALA A 659 8.48 -24.54 -12.41
CA ALA A 659 8.77 -23.86 -11.16
C ALA A 659 10.11 -23.13 -11.25
N GLU A 660 10.17 -21.90 -10.76
CA GLU A 660 11.32 -20.98 -10.85
C GLU A 660 11.74 -20.58 -12.27
N ASP A 661 10.96 -20.93 -13.29
CA ASP A 661 11.21 -20.56 -14.69
C ASP A 661 10.55 -19.23 -15.06
N ALA A 662 11.07 -18.56 -16.07
CA ALA A 662 10.55 -17.28 -16.54
C ALA A 662 10.20 -17.35 -18.03
N ALA A 663 9.09 -16.73 -18.40
CA ALA A 663 8.67 -16.66 -19.79
C ALA A 663 8.16 -15.27 -20.15
N THR A 664 8.29 -14.97 -21.43
CA THR A 664 7.82 -13.74 -22.04
C THR A 664 6.39 -13.92 -22.56
N ASN A 665 5.62 -12.84 -22.53
CA ASN A 665 4.34 -12.73 -23.23
C ASN A 665 4.46 -13.10 -24.72
N VAL A 666 3.50 -13.88 -25.23
CA VAL A 666 3.45 -14.33 -26.64
C VAL A 666 3.12 -13.18 -27.58
N VAL A 667 2.24 -12.27 -27.16
CA VAL A 667 1.85 -11.06 -27.89
C VAL A 667 2.32 -9.85 -27.09
N LEU A 668 3.02 -8.93 -27.75
CA LEU A 668 3.47 -7.69 -27.12
C LEU A 668 2.25 -6.87 -26.69
N TYR A 669 2.32 -6.25 -25.51
CA TYR A 669 1.31 -5.28 -25.13
C TYR A 669 1.53 -4.01 -25.93
N GLU A 670 0.47 -3.31 -26.29
CA GLU A 670 0.55 -2.07 -27.06
C GLU A 670 -0.28 -0.99 -26.37
N TYR A 671 0.26 0.23 -26.29
CA TYR A 671 -0.45 1.39 -25.78
C TYR A 671 -0.01 2.67 -26.49
N ALA A 672 -0.91 3.65 -26.54
CA ALA A 672 -0.69 4.98 -27.11
C ALA A 672 -0.79 6.05 -26.02
N LEU A 673 0.02 7.10 -26.17
CA LEU A 673 0.09 8.25 -25.27
C LEU A 673 -0.56 9.47 -25.92
N ALA A 674 -1.31 10.24 -25.14
CA ALA A 674 -1.86 11.50 -25.62
C ALA A 674 -0.74 12.53 -25.84
N SER A 675 -0.85 13.34 -26.89
CA SER A 675 0.17 14.32 -27.27
C SER A 675 0.32 15.48 -26.27
N ASP A 676 -0.66 15.68 -25.40
CA ASP A 676 -0.69 16.74 -24.38
C ASP A 676 -0.21 16.27 -23.00
N MET A 677 0.27 15.04 -22.88
CA MET A 677 0.86 14.55 -21.63
C MET A 677 2.12 15.35 -21.25
N PRO A 678 2.26 15.80 -19.99
CA PRO A 678 3.46 16.47 -19.52
C PRO A 678 4.71 15.58 -19.58
N CYS A 679 5.82 16.16 -20.05
CA CYS A 679 7.11 15.49 -20.01
C CYS A 679 7.58 15.28 -18.55
N GLY A 680 8.07 14.09 -18.22
CA GLY A 680 8.43 13.70 -16.85
C GLY A 680 7.29 13.07 -16.04
N ASP A 681 6.08 12.94 -16.58
CA ASP A 681 4.98 12.23 -15.93
C ASP A 681 5.31 10.73 -15.77
N VAL A 682 4.79 10.14 -14.68
CA VAL A 682 4.94 8.72 -14.37
C VAL A 682 3.68 7.95 -14.78
N LEU A 683 3.85 6.98 -15.66
CA LEU A 683 2.80 6.06 -16.09
C LEU A 683 2.80 4.85 -15.16
N VAL A 684 1.68 4.58 -14.49
CA VAL A 684 1.52 3.42 -13.59
C VAL A 684 0.70 2.33 -14.28
N PHE A 685 1.28 1.15 -14.45
CA PHE A 685 0.67 0.00 -15.10
C PHE A 685 0.35 -1.12 -14.10
N GLU A 686 -0.80 -1.75 -14.27
CA GLU A 686 -1.21 -2.94 -13.53
C GLU A 686 -1.33 -4.15 -14.48
N LEU A 687 -0.64 -5.24 -14.15
CA LEU A 687 -0.67 -6.50 -14.89
C LEU A 687 -1.35 -7.59 -14.05
N ALA A 688 -2.58 -7.93 -14.42
CA ALA A 688 -3.36 -9.00 -13.80
C ALA A 688 -3.12 -10.34 -14.51
N THR A 689 -2.36 -11.23 -13.88
CA THR A 689 -2.00 -12.55 -14.44
C THR A 689 -2.90 -13.65 -13.91
N THR A 690 -3.58 -14.35 -14.80
CA THR A 690 -4.35 -15.57 -14.52
C THR A 690 -3.53 -16.81 -14.84
N PHE A 691 -3.40 -17.72 -13.88
CA PHE A 691 -2.76 -19.03 -14.07
C PHE A 691 -3.32 -20.07 -13.10
N SER A 692 -3.49 -21.32 -13.55
CA SER A 692 -3.98 -22.42 -12.70
C SER A 692 -5.26 -22.07 -11.89
N GLY A 693 -6.15 -21.24 -12.45
CA GLY A 693 -7.39 -20.79 -11.82
C GLY A 693 -7.26 -19.69 -10.75
N ARG A 694 -6.09 -19.05 -10.61
CA ARG A 694 -5.81 -17.93 -9.70
C ARG A 694 -5.46 -16.67 -10.48
N VAL A 695 -5.63 -15.50 -9.87
CA VAL A 695 -5.23 -14.20 -10.42
C VAL A 695 -4.22 -13.56 -9.46
N VAL A 696 -3.10 -13.08 -9.99
CA VAL A 696 -2.07 -12.31 -9.27
C VAL A 696 -1.83 -11.01 -10.01
N THR A 697 -1.81 -9.90 -9.29
CA THR A 697 -1.58 -8.56 -9.83
C THR A 697 -0.15 -8.10 -9.56
N ASN A 698 0.52 -7.57 -10.58
CA ASN A 698 1.81 -6.88 -10.47
C ASN A 698 1.65 -5.41 -10.90
N VAL A 699 2.47 -4.51 -10.35
CA VAL A 699 2.48 -3.08 -10.70
C VAL A 699 3.89 -2.68 -11.13
N PHE A 700 4.00 -1.86 -12.18
CA PHE A 700 5.26 -1.28 -12.66
C PHE A 700 5.04 0.12 -13.23
N GLU A 701 6.13 0.88 -13.40
CA GLU A 701 6.08 2.29 -13.80
C GLU A 701 7.04 2.61 -14.95
N HIS A 702 6.65 3.57 -15.79
CA HIS A 702 7.52 4.24 -16.77
C HIS A 702 7.47 5.75 -16.57
N THR A 703 8.51 6.47 -17.00
CA THR A 703 8.53 7.94 -16.98
C THR A 703 8.63 8.47 -18.41
N LEU A 704 7.85 9.51 -18.73
CA LEU A 704 7.89 10.16 -20.04
C LEU A 704 9.14 11.03 -20.21
N GLY A 705 9.79 10.93 -21.37
CA GLY A 705 10.93 11.73 -21.76
C GLY A 705 12.28 11.25 -21.21
N GLN A 706 13.33 11.77 -21.82
CA GLN A 706 14.70 11.45 -21.43
C GLN A 706 15.16 12.38 -20.31
N VAL A 707 15.84 11.82 -19.31
CA VAL A 707 16.58 12.63 -18.34
C VAL A 707 17.74 13.35 -19.05
N ILE A 708 17.70 14.68 -19.05
CA ILE A 708 18.82 15.50 -19.50
C ILE A 708 19.85 15.51 -18.38
N SER A 709 21.06 14.99 -18.62
CA SER A 709 22.13 15.06 -17.63
C SER A 709 22.61 16.50 -17.47
N GLN A 710 22.06 17.17 -16.47
CA GLN A 710 22.60 18.44 -15.98
C GLN A 710 23.77 18.12 -15.04
N PRO A 711 24.87 18.90 -15.09
CA PRO A 711 25.88 18.82 -14.04
C PRO A 711 25.21 19.09 -12.68
N PRO A 712 25.61 18.41 -11.60
CA PRO A 712 25.02 18.61 -10.29
C PRO A 712 25.09 20.09 -9.91
N VAL A 713 23.95 20.64 -9.50
CA VAL A 713 23.84 22.04 -9.09
C VAL A 713 23.93 22.09 -7.57
N THR A 714 24.72 23.03 -7.06
CA THR A 714 24.82 23.28 -5.62
C THR A 714 24.01 24.53 -5.27
N ASN A 715 22.92 24.34 -4.54
CA ASN A 715 22.05 25.42 -4.07
C ASN A 715 22.22 25.59 -2.56
N VAL A 716 22.05 26.82 -2.08
CA VAL A 716 21.98 27.12 -0.65
C VAL A 716 20.55 27.48 -0.31
N PHE A 717 19.92 26.66 0.51
CA PHE A 717 18.57 26.89 1.02
C PHE A 717 18.69 27.42 2.44
N GLU A 718 18.11 28.59 2.71
CA GLU A 718 18.14 29.20 4.04
C GLU A 718 16.83 28.92 4.78
N SER A 719 16.90 28.63 6.08
CA SER A 719 15.71 28.52 6.90
C SER A 719 15.08 29.89 7.11
N ALA A 720 13.77 29.99 6.89
CA ALA A 720 12.97 31.16 7.28
C ALA A 720 12.46 31.08 8.74
N ASP A 721 12.63 29.92 9.40
CA ASP A 721 12.15 29.64 10.76
C ASP A 721 13.24 29.94 11.80
N VAL A 722 13.86 31.12 11.66
CA VAL A 722 14.93 31.67 12.50
C VAL A 722 14.79 33.21 12.56
N PRO A 723 15.22 33.88 13.65
CA PRO A 723 15.91 33.32 14.80
C PRO A 723 14.99 32.48 15.69
N LYS A 724 15.48 31.33 16.16
CA LYS A 724 14.71 30.41 17.00
C LYS A 724 15.36 30.26 18.38
N PRO A 725 14.63 30.53 19.49
CA PRO A 725 15.19 30.39 20.82
C PRO A 725 15.46 28.92 21.12
N ILE A 726 16.60 28.63 21.74
CA ILE A 726 16.95 27.32 22.29
C ILE A 726 16.75 27.45 23.80
N ALA A 727 15.65 26.87 24.29
CA ALA A 727 15.30 26.92 25.70
C ALA A 727 16.01 25.80 26.48
N ASP A 728 16.32 26.10 27.75
CA ASP A 728 16.92 25.16 28.70
C ASP A 728 16.21 23.79 28.71
N ALA A 729 17.00 22.72 28.76
CA ALA A 729 16.50 21.35 28.95
C ALA A 729 15.36 20.95 27.99
N SER A 730 15.42 21.47 26.76
CA SER A 730 14.37 21.28 25.76
C SER A 730 14.95 20.92 24.40
N THR A 731 14.11 20.31 23.57
CA THR A 731 14.41 20.13 22.16
C THR A 731 13.63 21.15 21.34
N THR A 732 14.35 21.95 20.56
CA THR A 732 13.80 22.90 19.62
C THR A 732 14.09 22.43 18.20
N TYR A 733 13.08 22.46 17.33
CA TYR A 733 13.25 22.21 15.89
C TYR A 733 13.15 23.52 15.13
N SER A 734 14.10 23.82 14.25
CA SER A 734 13.93 24.84 13.21
C SER A 734 13.72 24.16 11.87
N THR A 735 12.75 24.61 11.08
CA THR A 735 12.39 24.01 9.79
C THR A 735 12.98 24.76 8.61
N LEU A 736 13.24 24.03 7.53
CA LEU A 736 13.64 24.56 6.25
C LEU A 736 12.88 23.77 5.18
N THR A 737 11.96 24.44 4.49
CA THR A 737 11.17 23.81 3.42
C THR A 737 11.85 24.07 2.09
N ILE A 738 12.16 23.00 1.38
CA ILE A 738 12.70 23.05 0.01
C ILE A 738 11.56 22.69 -0.94
N ASP A 739 11.16 23.65 -1.77
CA ASP A 739 10.11 23.51 -2.78
C ASP A 739 10.74 23.33 -4.17
N GLU A 740 11.50 22.24 -4.29
CA GLU A 740 12.09 21.79 -5.55
C GLU A 740 11.32 20.58 -6.09
N PRO A 741 11.39 20.25 -7.39
CA PRO A 741 10.80 19.03 -7.93
C PRO A 741 11.26 17.78 -7.16
N GLY A 742 10.33 16.89 -6.80
CA GLY A 742 10.65 15.66 -6.06
C GLY A 742 11.51 14.65 -6.82
N SER A 743 11.71 14.87 -8.11
CA SER A 743 12.67 14.14 -8.95
C SER A 743 14.13 14.53 -8.67
N ASN A 744 14.38 15.68 -8.05
CA ASN A 744 15.73 16.11 -7.69
C ASN A 744 16.25 15.26 -6.54
N VAL A 745 17.39 14.61 -6.74
CA VAL A 745 18.01 13.73 -5.74
C VAL A 745 19.28 14.34 -5.17
N VAL A 746 19.42 14.22 -3.85
CA VAL A 746 20.56 14.72 -3.09
C VAL A 746 21.82 13.93 -3.47
N SER A 747 22.94 14.63 -3.68
CA SER A 747 24.25 14.02 -3.95
C SER A 747 25.32 14.39 -2.91
N ASP A 748 25.18 15.56 -2.28
CA ASP A 748 26.00 16.01 -1.16
C ASP A 748 25.22 17.04 -0.34
N VAL A 749 25.38 17.02 0.99
CA VAL A 749 24.72 17.95 1.91
C VAL A 749 25.76 18.56 2.84
N ASN A 750 25.79 19.89 2.90
CA ASN A 750 26.56 20.65 3.88
C ASN A 750 25.63 21.51 4.73
N VAL A 751 25.79 21.46 6.06
CA VAL A 751 24.93 22.18 7.00
C VAL A 751 25.65 23.42 7.51
N GLN A 752 25.15 24.60 7.19
CA GLN A 752 25.69 25.85 7.71
C GLN A 752 24.86 26.30 8.91
N ILE A 753 25.48 26.49 10.06
CA ILE A 753 24.79 26.92 11.28
C ILE A 753 25.47 28.13 11.91
N ARG A 754 24.64 29.01 12.48
CA ARG A 754 25.06 30.13 13.33
C ARG A 754 24.17 30.16 14.57
N ILE A 755 24.70 29.64 15.67
CA ILE A 755 24.00 29.53 16.96
C ILE A 755 24.76 30.32 18.01
N ASN A 756 24.07 31.17 18.75
CA ASN A 756 24.58 31.67 20.02
C ASN A 756 24.16 30.73 21.14
N HIS A 757 25.10 30.20 21.90
CA HIS A 757 24.82 29.41 23.09
C HIS A 757 25.87 29.78 24.13
N ASN A 758 25.45 30.01 25.37
CA ASN A 758 26.36 30.43 26.46
C ASN A 758 27.12 29.25 27.11
N TYR A 759 26.91 28.03 26.61
CA TYR A 759 27.66 26.84 26.96
C TYR A 759 27.47 25.77 25.88
N ASP A 760 28.38 25.57 24.93
CA ASP A 760 28.07 24.65 23.79
C ASP A 760 28.06 23.16 24.17
N ARG A 761 28.61 22.81 25.35
CA ARG A 761 28.84 21.42 25.77
C ARG A 761 27.57 20.69 26.22
N ASP A 762 26.45 21.38 26.31
CA ASP A 762 25.13 20.79 26.54
C ASP A 762 24.25 20.73 25.29
N LEU A 763 24.70 21.31 24.18
CA LEU A 763 23.95 21.32 22.95
C LEU A 763 24.24 20.07 22.10
N THR A 764 23.17 19.40 21.69
CA THR A 764 23.17 18.36 20.66
C THR A 764 22.44 18.89 19.43
N LEU A 765 23.07 18.74 18.26
CA LEU A 765 22.51 19.17 16.98
C LEU A 765 22.34 17.95 16.07
N ALA A 766 21.22 17.88 15.36
CA ALA A 766 20.94 16.84 14.37
C ALA A 766 20.15 17.41 13.18
N LEU A 767 20.40 16.88 11.98
CA LEU A 767 19.64 17.20 10.77
C LEU A 767 18.70 16.04 10.45
N GLN A 768 17.42 16.34 10.29
CA GLN A 768 16.40 15.39 9.88
C GLN A 768 15.91 15.69 8.46
N HIS A 769 15.90 14.65 7.62
CA HIS A 769 15.35 14.64 6.26
C HIS A 769 13.82 14.49 6.29
N PRO A 770 13.09 14.97 5.26
CA PRO A 770 11.63 14.86 5.18
C PRO A 770 11.03 13.44 5.37
N ASP A 771 11.79 12.40 5.02
CA ASP A 771 11.41 10.98 5.21
C ASP A 771 11.62 10.45 6.66
N GLY A 772 12.06 11.32 7.57
CA GLY A 772 12.30 10.99 8.97
C GLY A 772 13.73 10.53 9.30
N ALA A 773 14.59 10.28 8.30
CA ALA A 773 15.98 9.91 8.52
C ALA A 773 16.76 11.07 9.19
N GLU A 774 17.55 10.78 10.23
CA GLU A 774 18.25 11.82 11.01
C GLU A 774 19.76 11.54 11.13
N VAL A 775 20.58 12.57 10.92
CA VAL A 775 22.04 12.57 11.10
C VAL A 775 22.41 13.39 12.33
N LEU A 776 23.15 12.80 13.25
CA LEU A 776 23.77 13.52 14.36
C LEU A 776 24.88 14.44 13.84
N LEU A 777 24.73 15.75 14.05
CA LEU A 777 25.65 16.76 13.57
C LEU A 777 26.73 17.08 14.61
N VAL A 778 26.30 17.39 15.83
CA VAL A 778 27.16 17.75 16.96
C VAL A 778 26.64 17.08 18.22
N ASN A 779 27.53 16.45 18.98
CA ASN A 779 27.18 15.82 20.25
C ASN A 779 27.95 16.47 21.39
N ARG A 780 27.34 17.48 22.02
CA ARG A 780 27.81 18.06 23.29
C ARG A 780 29.27 18.50 23.23
N ARG A 781 29.62 19.24 22.17
CA ARG A 781 30.97 19.74 21.90
C ARG A 781 31.10 21.16 22.40
N GLY A 782 32.15 21.45 23.16
CA GLY A 782 32.37 22.77 23.75
C GLY A 782 33.73 22.89 24.44
N GLY A 783 34.00 24.05 25.02
CA GLY A 783 35.26 24.39 25.67
C GLY A 783 35.12 25.61 26.59
N SER A 784 36.19 26.39 26.76
CA SER A 784 36.18 27.63 27.56
C SER A 784 35.56 28.84 26.85
N GLY A 785 34.94 28.63 25.69
CA GLY A 785 34.26 29.68 24.93
C GLY A 785 32.88 29.21 24.48
N ASP A 786 32.23 30.05 23.69
CA ASP A 786 30.80 29.94 23.36
C ASP A 786 30.56 30.01 21.85
N ASN A 787 29.42 29.49 21.41
CA ASN A 787 28.79 29.61 20.10
C ASN A 787 29.26 28.64 19.02
N PHE A 788 28.36 28.43 18.05
CA PHE A 788 28.67 27.86 16.73
C PHE A 788 28.64 29.00 15.71
N GLY A 789 29.80 29.31 15.14
CA GLY A 789 30.08 30.45 14.28
C GLY A 789 30.27 31.78 15.01
N THR A 790 30.66 32.82 14.27
CA THR A 790 30.82 34.21 14.76
C THR A 790 30.17 35.23 13.84
N GLY A 791 29.85 36.43 14.35
CA GLY A 791 29.23 37.50 13.55
C GLY A 791 27.71 37.35 13.39
N ALA A 792 27.13 38.17 12.50
CA ALA A 792 25.69 38.17 12.18
C ALA A 792 25.43 37.47 10.84
N CYS A 793 24.24 36.87 10.67
CA CYS A 793 23.82 36.17 9.45
C CYS A 793 24.11 36.98 8.18
N GLY A 794 24.63 36.33 7.13
CA GLY A 794 25.09 36.95 5.88
C GLY A 794 26.49 37.57 5.93
N SER A 795 27.05 37.81 7.12
CA SER A 795 28.44 38.25 7.33
C SER A 795 29.22 37.38 8.32
N ALA A 796 28.60 36.26 8.75
CA ALA A 796 29.11 35.38 9.76
C ALA A 796 30.20 34.46 9.24
N ALA A 797 31.17 34.11 10.10
CA ALA A 797 31.96 32.91 9.89
C ALA A 797 31.18 31.74 10.49
N TYR A 798 30.44 31.02 9.65
CA TYR A 798 29.57 29.90 10.04
C TYR A 798 30.37 28.71 10.58
N THR A 799 29.69 27.87 11.36
CA THR A 799 30.09 26.45 11.47
C THR A 799 29.48 25.74 10.27
N ILE A 800 30.31 25.17 9.41
CA ILE A 800 29.87 24.38 8.26
C ILE A 800 30.16 22.92 8.55
N LEU A 801 29.13 22.08 8.56
CA LEU A 801 29.27 20.65 8.74
C LEU A 801 29.21 19.96 7.38
N ASP A 802 30.34 19.39 7.00
CA ASP A 802 30.62 18.81 5.68
C ASP A 802 31.33 17.47 5.89
N GLN A 803 30.80 16.41 5.28
CA GLN A 803 31.36 15.07 5.41
C GLN A 803 32.84 14.98 4.96
N GLY A 804 33.22 15.76 3.95
CA GLY A 804 34.56 15.83 3.37
C GLY A 804 35.56 16.66 4.17
N ALA A 805 35.14 17.32 5.25
CA ALA A 805 36.02 18.17 6.04
C ALA A 805 37.15 17.40 6.73
N ALA A 806 38.36 17.97 6.73
CA ALA A 806 39.55 17.33 7.28
C ALA A 806 39.54 17.21 8.82
N VAL A 807 38.84 18.11 9.51
CA VAL A 807 38.82 18.20 10.97
C VAL A 807 37.44 17.80 11.48
N ALA A 808 37.34 16.77 12.31
CA ALA A 808 36.09 16.42 12.98
C ALA A 808 35.63 17.50 13.95
N ILE A 809 34.32 17.73 14.08
CA ILE A 809 33.77 18.73 15.00
C ILE A 809 34.14 18.43 16.46
N SER A 810 34.35 17.16 16.80
CA SER A 810 34.87 16.72 18.10
C SER A 810 36.28 17.22 18.43
N ASN A 811 37.06 17.62 17.43
CA ASN A 811 38.38 18.22 17.58
C ASN A 811 38.36 19.77 17.43
N GLY A 812 37.18 20.35 17.19
CA GLY A 812 37.00 21.80 17.13
C GLY A 812 36.97 22.45 18.53
N SER A 813 36.96 23.78 18.56
CA SER A 813 36.75 24.55 19.79
C SER A 813 35.87 25.77 19.53
N PRO A 814 35.03 26.18 20.51
CA PRO A 814 34.20 27.38 20.39
C PRO A 814 35.03 28.63 20.03
N PRO A 815 34.52 29.51 19.15
CA PRO A 815 33.16 29.56 18.63
C PRO A 815 32.89 28.65 17.41
N PHE A 816 33.64 27.55 17.22
CA PHE A 816 33.47 26.57 16.12
C PHE A 816 33.31 27.21 14.73
N ALA A 817 33.99 28.34 14.47
CA ALA A 817 33.93 29.02 13.18
C ALA A 817 34.85 28.30 12.16
N GLY A 818 34.26 27.77 11.08
CA GLY A 818 34.97 27.01 10.05
C GLY A 818 34.22 25.74 9.64
N THR A 819 34.86 24.95 8.78
CA THR A 819 34.29 23.71 8.25
C THR A 819 34.78 22.49 9.05
N TYR A 820 33.86 21.63 9.47
CA TYR A 820 34.13 20.46 10.29
C TYR A 820 33.35 19.24 9.80
N ARG A 821 33.91 18.06 10.05
CA ARG A 821 33.21 16.80 9.78
C ARG A 821 32.24 16.51 10.93
N PRO A 822 30.94 16.25 10.66
CA PRO A 822 29.94 15.97 11.70
C PRO A 822 30.22 14.65 12.44
N GLU A 823 29.46 14.40 13.51
CA GLU A 823 29.55 13.16 14.29
C GLU A 823 28.98 11.94 13.53
N GLY A 824 27.86 12.12 12.83
CA GLY A 824 27.22 11.13 11.94
C GLY A 824 27.55 11.37 10.47
N THR A 825 27.08 10.47 9.59
CA THR A 825 27.44 10.48 8.17
C THR A 825 26.38 11.20 7.32
N LEU A 826 26.71 12.37 6.77
CA LEU A 826 25.77 13.12 5.90
C LEU A 826 25.47 12.42 4.55
N GLU A 827 26.37 11.55 4.08
CA GLU A 827 26.16 10.73 2.86
C GLU A 827 24.92 9.83 2.94
N MET A 828 24.32 9.62 4.12
CA MET A 828 23.07 8.86 4.24
C MET A 828 21.87 9.55 3.55
N PHE A 829 22.02 10.82 3.18
CA PHE A 829 21.02 11.53 2.39
C PHE A 829 21.22 11.36 0.88
N ASN A 830 22.35 10.81 0.42
CA ASN A 830 22.61 10.66 -1.00
C ASN A 830 21.61 9.71 -1.65
N GLY A 831 21.07 10.13 -2.81
CA GLY A 831 20.03 9.43 -3.56
C GLY A 831 18.60 9.66 -3.05
N LYS A 832 18.40 10.38 -1.94
CA LYS A 832 17.06 10.72 -1.44
C LYS A 832 16.45 11.95 -2.14
N PRO A 833 15.12 12.08 -2.19
CA PRO A 833 14.46 13.27 -2.72
C PRO A 833 14.86 14.54 -1.97
N LEU A 834 15.19 15.61 -2.68
CA LEU A 834 15.57 16.90 -2.09
C LEU A 834 14.37 17.62 -1.45
N ASN A 835 13.19 17.48 -2.06
CA ASN A 835 12.01 18.25 -1.73
C ASN A 835 11.42 17.90 -0.36
N GLY A 836 10.81 18.88 0.29
CA GLY A 836 10.11 18.70 1.55
C GLY A 836 10.69 19.51 2.70
N THR A 837 10.24 19.21 3.92
CA THR A 837 10.61 19.98 5.11
C THR A 837 11.72 19.30 5.90
N TRP A 838 12.92 19.83 5.77
CA TRP A 838 14.09 19.47 6.58
C TRP A 838 14.01 20.13 7.95
N ARG A 839 14.56 19.47 8.98
CA ARG A 839 14.53 20.00 10.35
C ARG A 839 15.90 19.96 10.99
N LEU A 840 16.36 21.09 11.52
CA LEU A 840 17.50 21.15 12.42
C LEU A 840 16.98 20.99 13.86
N ARG A 841 17.28 19.83 14.46
CA ARG A 841 17.00 19.54 15.86
C ARG A 841 18.12 20.08 16.74
N MET A 842 17.75 20.86 17.74
CA MET A 842 18.64 21.46 18.72
C MET A 842 18.16 21.06 20.11
N THR A 843 18.88 20.16 20.76
CA THR A 843 18.56 19.71 22.11
C THR A 843 19.55 20.30 23.09
N ASP A 844 19.07 21.16 23.98
CA ASP A 844 19.80 21.59 25.16
C ASP A 844 19.58 20.56 26.28
N ALA A 845 20.68 20.03 26.84
CA ALA A 845 20.62 18.94 27.81
C ALA A 845 20.62 19.36 29.29
N PHE A 846 20.84 20.64 29.64
CA PHE A 846 20.96 21.05 31.05
C PHE A 846 20.31 22.41 31.34
N ASN A 847 19.68 22.48 32.51
CA ASN A 847 19.15 23.74 33.04
C ASN A 847 20.26 24.80 33.20
N ARG A 848 19.93 26.07 32.89
CA ARG A 848 20.70 27.34 33.04
C ARG A 848 21.44 27.87 31.81
N HIS A 849 21.39 27.21 30.67
CA HIS A 849 22.07 27.66 29.45
C HIS A 849 21.09 27.75 28.29
N VAL A 850 20.79 28.98 27.88
CA VAL A 850 19.90 29.25 26.75
C VAL A 850 20.73 29.69 25.56
N GLY A 851 20.18 29.43 24.39
CA GLY A 851 20.74 29.92 23.15
C GLY A 851 19.72 30.47 22.19
N THR A 852 20.19 30.79 21.01
CA THR A 852 19.37 31.18 19.88
C THR A 852 20.05 30.69 18.62
N ASN A 853 19.33 29.90 17.83
CA ASN A 853 19.69 29.66 16.46
C ASN A 853 19.40 30.91 15.65
N LEU A 854 20.45 31.64 15.25
CA LEU A 854 20.30 32.91 14.56
C LEU A 854 19.98 32.70 13.09
N CYS A 855 20.62 31.72 12.48
CA CYS A 855 20.33 31.25 11.12
C CYS A 855 21.00 29.91 10.85
N TRP A 856 20.40 29.15 9.95
CA TRP A 856 21.03 27.97 9.36
C TRP A 856 20.56 27.78 7.93
N ALA A 857 21.38 27.08 7.16
CA ALA A 857 21.15 26.80 5.76
C ALA A 857 21.66 25.40 5.39
N LEU A 858 21.05 24.81 4.36
CA LEU A 858 21.56 23.62 3.70
C LEU A 858 22.18 24.03 2.38
N GLN A 859 23.47 23.77 2.22
CA GLN A 859 24.11 23.80 0.92
C GLN A 859 24.07 22.39 0.35
N VAL A 860 23.17 22.16 -0.60
CA VAL A 860 22.90 20.84 -1.16
C VAL A 860 23.35 20.79 -2.61
N THR A 861 24.24 19.86 -2.92
CA THR A 861 24.51 19.48 -4.31
C THR A 861 23.50 18.42 -4.69
N HIS A 862 22.75 18.63 -5.76
CA HIS A 862 21.73 17.72 -6.23
C HIS A 862 21.73 17.61 -7.74
N GLU A 863 21.20 16.51 -8.24
CA GLU A 863 20.95 16.33 -9.66
C GLU A 863 19.59 16.94 -9.98
N GLU A 864 19.58 18.01 -10.78
CA GLU A 864 18.34 18.53 -11.36
C GLU A 864 17.87 17.58 -12.46
N ARG A 865 16.74 16.90 -12.25
CA ARG A 865 16.15 16.05 -13.29
C ARG A 865 15.21 16.89 -14.15
N SER A 866 15.77 17.40 -15.24
CA SER A 866 14.98 17.93 -16.35
C SER A 866 14.67 16.80 -17.32
N TYR A 867 13.41 16.70 -17.76
CA TYR A 867 13.00 15.75 -18.79
C TYR A 867 12.88 16.48 -20.12
N SER A 868 13.53 15.98 -21.16
CA SER A 868 13.28 16.39 -22.54
C SER A 868 12.41 15.36 -23.21
N CYS A 869 11.33 15.83 -23.83
CA CYS A 869 10.52 15.03 -24.72
C CYS A 869 10.62 15.60 -26.13
N ASN A 870 10.77 14.75 -27.13
CA ASN A 870 10.73 15.17 -28.52
C ASN A 870 9.27 15.13 -28.96
N SER A 871 8.59 16.27 -28.95
CA SER A 871 7.17 16.33 -29.33
C SER A 871 6.97 15.81 -30.77
N PHE A 872 6.33 14.65 -30.90
CA PHE A 872 5.87 14.13 -32.17
C PHE A 872 4.72 15.01 -32.70
N SER A 873 4.80 15.42 -33.97
CA SER A 873 3.77 16.24 -34.64
C SER A 873 3.21 15.47 -35.83
N ASN A 874 2.07 14.82 -35.64
CA ASN A 874 1.37 14.06 -36.68
C ASN A 874 1.09 14.92 -37.92
N ARG A 875 1.60 14.51 -39.08
CA ARG A 875 1.38 15.13 -40.38
C ARG A 875 0.28 14.36 -41.10
N PRO A 876 -0.77 15.03 -41.60
CA PRO A 876 -1.88 14.33 -42.22
C PRO A 876 -1.45 13.43 -43.40
N PRO A 877 -2.11 12.27 -43.57
CA PRO A 877 -1.82 11.36 -44.66
C PRO A 877 -2.12 11.99 -46.02
N VAL A 878 -1.42 11.53 -47.05
CA VAL A 878 -1.58 12.02 -48.42
C VAL A 878 -2.13 10.89 -49.30
N ALA A 879 -3.38 11.06 -49.76
CA ALA A 879 -3.96 10.18 -50.77
C ALA A 879 -3.31 10.41 -52.15
N THR A 880 -3.12 9.35 -52.92
CA THR A 880 -2.44 9.39 -54.22
C THR A 880 -3.45 9.53 -55.35
N ALA A 881 -3.39 10.64 -56.09
CA ALA A 881 -4.19 10.79 -57.31
C ALA A 881 -3.65 9.86 -58.41
N THR A 882 -4.55 9.12 -59.05
CA THR A 882 -4.19 8.11 -60.06
C THR A 882 -4.98 8.34 -61.34
N SER A 883 -4.31 8.18 -62.49
CA SER A 883 -4.96 8.22 -63.81
C SER A 883 -4.83 6.86 -64.48
N LEU A 884 -5.96 6.29 -64.89
CA LEU A 884 -6.02 4.97 -65.53
C LEU A 884 -6.66 5.09 -66.90
N VAL A 885 -6.15 4.32 -67.86
CA VAL A 885 -6.76 4.17 -69.18
C VAL A 885 -7.48 2.84 -69.22
N LEU A 886 -8.79 2.86 -69.46
CA LEU A 886 -9.64 1.69 -69.55
C LEU A 886 -10.04 1.51 -71.01
N VAL A 887 -9.81 0.33 -71.59
CA VAL A 887 -10.22 0.05 -72.97
C VAL A 887 -11.49 -0.80 -72.93
N GLY A 888 -12.56 -0.28 -73.52
CA GLY A 888 -13.88 -0.90 -73.46
C GLY A 888 -14.56 -0.76 -72.11
N PHE A 889 -15.58 -1.61 -71.89
CA PHE A 889 -16.61 -1.38 -70.87
C PHE A 889 -16.63 -2.46 -69.76
N ALA A 890 -15.50 -3.14 -69.54
CA ALA A 890 -15.41 -4.20 -68.54
C ALA A 890 -15.19 -3.62 -67.13
N PRO A 891 -15.82 -4.22 -66.08
CA PRO A 891 -15.53 -3.87 -64.70
C PRO A 891 -14.03 -3.99 -64.36
N THR A 892 -13.47 -3.00 -63.70
CA THR A 892 -12.03 -2.92 -63.37
C THR A 892 -11.83 -2.58 -61.90
N ASN A 893 -11.00 -3.36 -61.20
CA ASN A 893 -10.62 -3.04 -59.81
C ASN A 893 -9.65 -1.86 -59.79
N ILE A 894 -10.01 -0.83 -59.03
CA ILE A 894 -9.22 0.38 -58.81
C ILE A 894 -8.65 0.31 -57.40
N ALA A 895 -7.31 0.31 -57.28
CA ALA A 895 -6.63 0.40 -56.00
C ALA A 895 -6.62 1.85 -55.50
N LEU A 896 -7.01 2.05 -54.23
CA LEU A 896 -6.85 3.31 -53.54
C LEU A 896 -5.51 3.29 -52.81
N GLU A 897 -4.65 4.25 -53.13
CA GLU A 897 -3.29 4.31 -52.59
C GLU A 897 -3.06 5.66 -51.89
N GLY A 898 -2.15 5.66 -50.93
CA GLY A 898 -1.74 6.85 -50.21
C GLY A 898 -0.45 6.56 -49.45
N THR A 899 0.17 7.63 -48.96
CA THR A 899 1.34 7.54 -48.10
C THR A 899 1.12 8.41 -46.88
N ASP A 900 1.49 7.89 -45.72
CA ASP A 900 1.59 8.69 -44.51
C ASP A 900 3.04 9.20 -44.35
N PRO A 901 3.28 10.51 -44.17
CA PRO A 901 4.62 11.05 -43.94
C PRO A 901 5.31 10.52 -42.67
N ASP A 902 4.55 10.00 -41.72
CA ASP A 902 4.97 9.48 -40.41
C ASP A 902 4.85 7.94 -40.31
N GLY A 903 4.33 7.26 -41.34
CA GLY A 903 4.38 5.80 -41.49
C GLY A 903 3.21 5.02 -40.88
N GLN A 904 2.14 5.71 -40.48
CA GLN A 904 0.94 5.14 -39.87
C GLN A 904 0.16 4.27 -40.89
N PRO A 905 -0.53 3.22 -40.42
CA PRO A 905 -1.44 2.45 -41.26
C PRO A 905 -2.57 3.31 -41.82
N LEU A 906 -2.86 3.16 -43.12
CA LEU A 906 -3.88 3.94 -43.81
C LEU A 906 -5.20 3.18 -43.98
N THR A 907 -6.28 3.94 -43.86
CA THR A 907 -7.62 3.56 -44.28
C THR A 907 -8.12 4.50 -45.38
N PHE A 908 -8.98 3.99 -46.27
CA PHE A 908 -9.47 4.76 -47.42
C PHE A 908 -10.98 4.78 -47.52
N GLN A 909 -11.53 5.93 -47.89
CA GLN A 909 -12.96 6.11 -48.14
C GLN A 909 -13.21 6.98 -49.36
N THR A 910 -14.24 6.65 -50.14
CA THR A 910 -14.72 7.47 -51.25
C THR A 910 -15.37 8.76 -50.74
N ALA A 911 -14.99 9.88 -51.33
CA ALA A 911 -15.51 11.21 -51.00
C ALA A 911 -16.57 11.68 -52.02
N THR A 912 -16.36 11.39 -53.30
CA THR A 912 -17.35 11.62 -54.38
C THR A 912 -17.51 10.35 -55.22
N LEU A 913 -18.59 10.28 -56.01
CA LEU A 913 -18.88 9.16 -56.91
C LEU A 913 -18.66 9.57 -58.37
N PRO A 914 -18.30 8.62 -59.26
CA PRO A 914 -18.17 8.85 -60.69
C PRO A 914 -19.47 9.31 -61.35
N GLY A 915 -19.36 10.06 -62.44
CA GLY A 915 -20.49 10.60 -63.20
C GLY A 915 -20.94 9.74 -64.39
N HIS A 916 -20.11 8.79 -64.83
CA HIS A 916 -20.27 8.01 -66.06
C HIS A 916 -19.95 6.50 -65.86
N GLY A 917 -19.95 6.03 -64.61
CA GLY A 917 -19.85 4.62 -64.24
C GLY A 917 -20.26 4.35 -62.79
N LEU A 918 -20.36 3.08 -62.40
CA LEU A 918 -20.66 2.67 -61.03
C LEU A 918 -19.38 2.29 -60.28
N LEU A 919 -19.32 2.65 -58.99
CA LEU A 919 -18.23 2.29 -58.10
C LEU A 919 -18.78 1.46 -56.93
N SER A 920 -18.15 0.31 -56.64
CA SER A 920 -18.51 -0.50 -55.48
C SER A 920 -18.08 0.15 -54.16
N THR A 921 -18.57 -0.39 -53.04
CA THR A 921 -17.96 -0.11 -51.74
C THR A 921 -16.50 -0.56 -51.73
N VAL A 922 -15.65 0.20 -51.03
CA VAL A 922 -14.22 -0.13 -50.87
C VAL A 922 -14.09 -1.39 -50.01
N ASP A 923 -13.35 -2.38 -50.50
CA ASP A 923 -13.00 -3.58 -49.73
C ASP A 923 -11.90 -3.22 -48.72
N THR A 924 -12.21 -3.33 -47.42
CA THR A 924 -11.29 -2.95 -46.33
C THR A 924 -10.12 -3.91 -46.15
N SER A 925 -10.10 -5.05 -46.84
CA SER A 925 -8.98 -6.02 -46.80
C SER A 925 -7.97 -5.79 -47.92
N THR A 926 -8.40 -5.23 -49.05
CA THR A 926 -7.57 -5.02 -50.25
C THR A 926 -7.42 -3.55 -50.65
N TRP A 927 -8.21 -2.65 -50.06
CA TRP A 927 -8.34 -1.23 -50.41
C TRP A 927 -8.62 -0.98 -51.90
N GLN A 928 -9.40 -1.88 -52.50
CA GLN A 928 -9.85 -1.77 -53.89
C GLN A 928 -11.35 -1.47 -53.98
N ALA A 929 -11.73 -0.75 -55.03
CA ALA A 929 -13.13 -0.56 -55.43
C ALA A 929 -13.31 -0.98 -56.90
N LEU A 930 -14.38 -1.69 -57.22
CA LEU A 930 -14.70 -2.11 -58.58
C LEU A 930 -15.41 -0.97 -59.31
N TYR A 931 -14.81 -0.49 -60.40
CA TYR A 931 -15.41 0.50 -61.29
C TYR A 931 -15.97 -0.17 -62.55
N THR A 932 -17.24 0.09 -62.86
CA THR A 932 -17.91 -0.39 -64.08
C THR A 932 -18.33 0.82 -64.93
N PRO A 933 -17.69 1.06 -66.09
CA PRO A 933 -18.09 2.13 -67.00
C PRO A 933 -19.52 1.90 -67.54
N VAL A 934 -20.27 2.97 -67.80
CA VAL A 934 -21.50 2.87 -68.60
C VAL A 934 -21.15 2.31 -69.98
N HIS A 935 -21.86 1.27 -70.42
CA HIS A 935 -21.67 0.69 -71.75
C HIS A 935 -21.87 1.76 -72.83
N GLY A 936 -20.86 1.91 -73.70
CA GLY A 936 -20.83 2.94 -74.73
C GLY A 936 -20.18 4.27 -74.34
N PHE A 937 -19.95 4.55 -73.05
CA PHE A 937 -19.30 5.79 -72.61
C PHE A 937 -17.81 5.84 -73.00
N ILE A 938 -17.44 6.80 -73.83
CA ILE A 938 -16.05 7.10 -74.20
C ILE A 938 -15.71 8.50 -73.72
N GLY A 939 -14.75 8.62 -72.81
CA GLY A 939 -14.43 9.90 -72.22
C GLY A 939 -13.67 9.79 -70.91
N THR A 940 -13.66 10.89 -70.16
CA THR A 940 -13.03 10.95 -68.85
C THR A 940 -14.10 10.94 -67.77
N ASP A 941 -13.98 10.02 -66.82
CA ASP A 941 -14.74 10.00 -65.58
C ASP A 941 -13.81 10.22 -64.38
N VAL A 942 -14.34 10.75 -63.28
CA VAL A 942 -13.55 11.10 -62.09
C VAL A 942 -14.30 10.83 -60.80
N PHE A 943 -13.58 10.46 -59.75
CA PHE A 943 -14.09 10.45 -58.38
C PHE A 943 -12.97 10.76 -57.38
N ASP A 944 -13.34 11.30 -56.22
CA ASP A 944 -12.39 11.65 -55.16
C ASP A 944 -12.46 10.64 -54.02
N PHE A 945 -11.32 10.41 -53.35
CA PHE A 945 -11.21 9.60 -52.13
C PHE A 945 -10.26 10.26 -51.13
N VAL A 946 -10.38 9.89 -49.85
CA VAL A 946 -9.52 10.37 -48.77
C VAL A 946 -8.77 9.21 -48.12
N ALA A 947 -7.58 9.51 -47.57
CA ALA A 947 -6.82 8.64 -46.69
C ALA A 947 -6.92 9.14 -45.24
N ALA A 948 -7.01 8.22 -44.28
CA ALA A 948 -7.00 8.52 -42.85
C ALA A 948 -6.08 7.56 -42.11
N ASP A 949 -5.32 8.09 -41.15
CA ASP A 949 -4.31 7.39 -40.32
C ASP A 949 -4.85 7.00 -38.92
N GLY A 950 -6.13 7.29 -38.65
CA GLY A 950 -6.78 7.09 -37.35
C GLY A 950 -6.69 8.30 -36.40
N LEU A 951 -5.84 9.28 -36.68
CA LEU A 951 -5.65 10.51 -35.90
C LEU A 951 -6.15 11.75 -36.65
N THR A 952 -5.89 11.81 -37.96
CA THR A 952 -6.27 12.88 -38.89
C THR A 952 -6.73 12.32 -40.23
N THR A 953 -7.54 13.10 -40.95
CA THR A 953 -7.97 12.77 -42.32
C THR A 953 -7.28 13.71 -43.30
N GLY A 954 -6.65 13.13 -44.32
CA GLY A 954 -5.93 13.86 -45.36
C GLY A 954 -6.85 14.63 -46.31
N LEU A 955 -6.23 15.42 -47.19
CA LEU A 955 -6.96 16.06 -48.28
C LEU A 955 -7.40 15.00 -49.31
N PRO A 956 -8.55 15.19 -49.98
CA PRO A 956 -9.02 14.28 -51.00
C PRO A 956 -8.09 14.27 -52.22
N ALA A 957 -7.94 13.09 -52.82
CA ALA A 957 -7.24 12.87 -54.08
C ALA A 957 -8.20 12.34 -55.15
N THR A 958 -7.96 12.74 -56.39
CA THR A 958 -8.84 12.41 -57.53
C THR A 958 -8.31 11.19 -58.29
N ILE A 959 -9.18 10.22 -58.51
CA ILE A 959 -8.99 9.17 -59.52
C ILE A 959 -9.57 9.68 -60.85
N THR A 960 -8.78 9.60 -61.91
CA THR A 960 -9.18 9.95 -63.28
C THR A 960 -9.19 8.70 -64.14
N LEU A 961 -10.32 8.40 -64.77
CA LEU A 961 -10.55 7.21 -65.57
C LEU A 961 -10.79 7.64 -67.03
N ALA A 962 -9.82 7.38 -67.91
CA ALA A 962 -9.95 7.64 -69.33
C ALA A 962 -10.46 6.38 -70.04
N VAL A 963 -11.77 6.30 -70.28
CA VAL A 963 -12.41 5.20 -71.00
C VAL A 963 -12.27 5.42 -72.51
N GLN A 964 -11.60 4.49 -73.17
CA GLN A 964 -11.31 4.52 -74.60
C GLN A 964 -12.15 3.50 -75.35
N ALA A 965 -12.44 3.83 -76.62
CA ALA A 965 -13.22 2.96 -77.48
C ALA A 965 -12.48 1.64 -77.69
N PRO A 966 -13.20 0.50 -77.68
CA PRO A 966 -12.68 -0.75 -78.21
C PRO A 966 -12.20 -0.59 -79.66
N VAL A 967 -11.35 -1.51 -80.12
CA VAL A 967 -10.94 -1.55 -81.52
C VAL A 967 -12.15 -1.95 -82.39
N ASP A 968 -12.40 -1.16 -83.42
CA ASP A 968 -13.37 -1.39 -84.50
C ASP A 968 -12.57 -1.19 -85.80
N SER A 969 -12.19 -2.31 -86.42
CA SER A 969 -11.25 -2.34 -87.55
C SER A 969 -11.90 -2.04 -88.89
N ASP A 970 -13.22 -2.22 -89.02
CA ASP A 970 -13.95 -1.95 -90.26
C ASP A 970 -14.85 -0.70 -90.20
N GLU A 971 -14.82 0.00 -89.06
CA GLU A 971 -15.42 1.31 -88.80
C GLU A 971 -16.94 1.33 -88.97
N ASP A 972 -17.61 0.20 -88.73
CA ASP A 972 -19.06 0.07 -88.87
C ASP A 972 -19.84 0.42 -87.58
N GLY A 973 -19.11 0.70 -86.49
CA GLY A 973 -19.64 1.12 -85.20
C GLY A 973 -19.82 -0.01 -84.19
N MET A 974 -19.50 -1.26 -84.56
CA MET A 974 -19.45 -2.42 -83.68
C MET A 974 -17.99 -2.83 -83.44
N PRO A 975 -17.56 -3.11 -82.19
CA PRO A 975 -16.20 -3.55 -81.93
C PRO A 975 -15.89 -4.94 -82.49
N ASP A 976 -14.65 -5.12 -82.97
CA ASP A 976 -14.11 -6.40 -83.45
C ASP A 976 -14.39 -7.56 -82.48
N ALA A 977 -14.21 -7.30 -81.17
CA ALA A 977 -14.38 -8.30 -80.14
C ALA A 977 -15.84 -8.75 -79.97
N TRP A 978 -16.79 -7.84 -80.15
CA TRP A 978 -18.22 -8.13 -80.07
C TRP A 978 -18.71 -8.82 -81.34
N GLU A 979 -18.22 -8.39 -82.52
CA GLU A 979 -18.52 -9.06 -83.78
C GLU A 979 -17.98 -10.50 -83.82
N LEU A 980 -16.77 -10.74 -83.31
CA LEU A 980 -16.20 -12.10 -83.21
C LEU A 980 -16.94 -13.00 -82.21
N GLU A 981 -17.68 -12.41 -81.27
CA GLU A 981 -18.51 -13.14 -80.31
C GLU A 981 -19.85 -13.57 -80.92
N HIS A 982 -20.45 -12.73 -81.77
CA HIS A 982 -21.79 -12.95 -82.33
C HIS A 982 -21.78 -13.39 -83.80
N PHE A 983 -20.67 -13.27 -84.51
CA PHE A 983 -20.50 -13.65 -85.92
C PHE A 983 -19.23 -14.50 -86.14
N THR A 984 -19.11 -15.13 -87.31
CA THR A 984 -17.98 -16.04 -87.59
C THR A 984 -16.66 -15.34 -87.91
N ASN A 985 -16.69 -14.04 -88.19
CA ASN A 985 -15.55 -13.16 -88.47
C ASN A 985 -16.00 -11.68 -88.35
N ILE A 986 -15.04 -10.75 -88.39
CA ILE A 986 -15.29 -9.30 -88.56
C ILE A 986 -15.84 -9.10 -89.99
N VAL A 987 -17.04 -8.51 -90.14
CA VAL A 987 -17.74 -8.40 -91.44
C VAL A 987 -18.31 -7.00 -91.66
N ALA A 988 -17.57 -6.20 -92.44
CA ALA A 988 -18.03 -4.89 -92.87
C ALA A 988 -19.43 -4.91 -93.51
N GLY A 989 -20.36 -4.14 -92.93
CA GLY A 989 -21.70 -3.90 -93.46
C GLY A 989 -22.82 -4.69 -92.80
N VAL A 990 -22.52 -5.54 -91.81
CA VAL A 990 -23.55 -6.28 -91.04
C VAL A 990 -24.20 -5.45 -89.94
N ALA A 991 -23.62 -4.30 -89.55
CA ALA A 991 -24.22 -3.32 -88.63
C ALA A 991 -25.69 -2.95 -88.96
N GLY A 992 -26.03 -2.88 -90.26
CA GLY A 992 -27.37 -2.54 -90.73
C GLY A 992 -28.28 -3.74 -91.01
N GLU A 993 -27.80 -4.97 -90.84
CA GLU A 993 -28.58 -6.19 -91.00
C GLU A 993 -29.39 -6.48 -89.72
N ASP A 994 -30.44 -7.29 -89.85
CA ASP A 994 -31.33 -7.73 -88.77
C ASP A 994 -31.36 -9.27 -88.86
N ASN A 995 -30.42 -9.90 -88.16
CA ASN A 995 -30.09 -11.32 -88.37
C ASN A 995 -31.20 -12.26 -87.88
N ASP A 996 -31.82 -11.94 -86.76
CA ASP A 996 -32.88 -12.73 -86.14
C ASP A 996 -34.30 -12.28 -86.54
N HIS A 997 -34.40 -11.22 -87.34
CA HIS A 997 -35.63 -10.67 -87.93
C HIS A 997 -36.63 -10.13 -86.90
N ASP A 998 -36.15 -9.59 -85.79
CA ASP A 998 -36.97 -8.98 -84.76
C ASP A 998 -37.29 -7.49 -85.02
N GLY A 999 -36.66 -6.90 -86.03
CA GLY A 999 -36.81 -5.52 -86.46
C GLY A 999 -35.75 -4.55 -85.94
N MET A 1000 -34.72 -5.04 -85.25
CA MET A 1000 -33.61 -4.25 -84.71
C MET A 1000 -32.31 -4.53 -85.49
N PRO A 1001 -31.64 -3.50 -86.04
CA PRO A 1001 -30.35 -3.71 -86.69
C PRO A 1001 -29.25 -4.13 -85.69
N ASN A 1002 -28.29 -4.93 -86.14
CA ASN A 1002 -27.18 -5.44 -85.32
C ASN A 1002 -26.40 -4.34 -84.56
N LEU A 1003 -26.25 -3.15 -85.15
CA LEU A 1003 -25.62 -2.01 -84.47
C LEU A 1003 -26.45 -1.46 -83.31
N ASP A 1004 -27.77 -1.47 -83.46
CA ASP A 1004 -28.68 -1.05 -82.40
C ASP A 1004 -28.75 -2.13 -81.31
N GLU A 1005 -28.68 -3.42 -81.68
CA GLU A 1005 -28.49 -4.55 -80.76
C GLU A 1005 -27.21 -4.38 -79.92
N TYR A 1006 -26.07 -4.10 -80.55
CA TYR A 1006 -24.80 -3.83 -79.86
C TYR A 1006 -24.90 -2.67 -78.86
N ARG A 1007 -25.55 -1.57 -79.28
CA ARG A 1007 -25.78 -0.39 -78.42
C ARG A 1007 -26.74 -0.70 -77.27
N ALA A 1008 -27.72 -1.57 -77.52
CA ALA A 1008 -28.64 -2.04 -76.52
C ALA A 1008 -28.08 -3.14 -75.61
N ASN A 1009 -26.88 -3.64 -75.97
CA ASN A 1009 -26.19 -4.75 -75.34
C ASN A 1009 -27.03 -6.04 -75.37
N THR A 1010 -27.76 -6.24 -76.45
CA THR A 1010 -28.61 -7.40 -76.74
C THR A 1010 -27.95 -8.35 -77.76
N ASP A 1011 -28.53 -9.53 -77.98
CA ASP A 1011 -27.94 -10.58 -78.82
C ASP A 1011 -28.56 -10.54 -80.23
N PRO A 1012 -27.80 -10.14 -81.26
CA PRO A 1012 -28.30 -9.96 -82.64
C PRO A 1012 -28.72 -11.27 -83.33
N ASN A 1013 -28.54 -12.43 -82.68
CA ASN A 1013 -28.93 -13.73 -83.21
C ASN A 1013 -30.07 -14.40 -82.43
N ASP A 1014 -30.65 -13.75 -81.41
CA ASP A 1014 -31.80 -14.25 -80.65
C ASP A 1014 -32.92 -13.22 -80.60
N SER A 1015 -33.95 -13.43 -81.43
CA SER A 1015 -35.15 -12.58 -81.49
C SER A 1015 -35.95 -12.45 -80.18
N ASN A 1016 -35.57 -13.17 -79.12
CA ASN A 1016 -36.11 -12.96 -77.77
C ASN A 1016 -35.29 -11.97 -76.91
N SER A 1017 -34.07 -11.65 -77.34
CA SER A 1017 -33.11 -10.76 -76.71
C SER A 1017 -33.43 -9.29 -77.00
N VAL A 1018 -34.70 -8.91 -77.03
CA VAL A 1018 -35.09 -7.52 -77.33
C VAL A 1018 -35.28 -6.69 -76.07
N PHE A 1019 -34.82 -5.44 -76.10
CA PHE A 1019 -35.15 -4.47 -75.06
C PHE A 1019 -36.64 -4.16 -75.05
N ARG A 1020 -37.35 -4.65 -74.03
CA ARG A 1020 -38.79 -4.43 -73.85
C ARG A 1020 -39.17 -4.25 -72.40
N LEU A 1021 -40.22 -3.46 -72.17
CA LEU A 1021 -40.89 -3.43 -70.87
C LEU A 1021 -41.52 -4.81 -70.62
N CYS A 1022 -41.17 -5.43 -69.49
CA CYS A 1022 -41.60 -6.79 -69.15
C CYS A 1022 -42.80 -6.81 -68.19
N GLY A 1023 -43.12 -5.68 -67.54
CA GLY A 1023 -44.29 -5.61 -66.67
C GLY A 1023 -44.60 -4.20 -66.15
N THR A 1024 -45.81 -4.05 -65.62
CA THR A 1024 -46.19 -2.92 -64.74
C THR A 1024 -46.77 -3.49 -63.45
N ILE A 1025 -46.38 -2.92 -62.31
CA ILE A 1025 -46.87 -3.31 -60.99
C ILE A 1025 -47.57 -2.12 -60.35
N SER A 1026 -48.78 -2.34 -59.81
CA SER A 1026 -49.44 -1.33 -58.97
C SER A 1026 -48.70 -1.22 -57.65
N ALA A 1027 -48.10 -0.05 -57.40
CA ALA A 1027 -47.39 0.26 -56.15
C ALA A 1027 -48.24 1.21 -55.30
N ALA A 1028 -47.97 1.28 -53.99
CA ALA A 1028 -48.74 2.16 -53.10
C ALA A 1028 -48.46 3.64 -53.46
N GLY A 1029 -49.47 4.33 -54.02
CA GLY A 1029 -49.37 5.75 -54.38
C GLY A 1029 -48.81 6.05 -55.77
N GLY A 1030 -48.47 5.02 -56.55
CA GLY A 1030 -47.85 5.17 -57.87
C GLY A 1030 -47.91 3.88 -58.68
N PHE A 1031 -47.04 3.75 -59.68
CA PHE A 1031 -46.88 2.48 -60.39
C PHE A 1031 -45.44 2.25 -60.80
N ALA A 1032 -45.06 0.99 -60.77
CA ALA A 1032 -43.73 0.56 -61.13
C ALA A 1032 -43.70 0.04 -62.56
N VAL A 1033 -42.70 0.48 -63.32
CA VAL A 1033 -42.38 0.02 -64.67
C VAL A 1033 -41.17 -0.89 -64.56
N GLN A 1034 -41.26 -2.08 -65.13
CA GLN A 1034 -40.20 -3.07 -65.13
C GLN A 1034 -39.74 -3.37 -66.55
N TRP A 1035 -38.43 -3.53 -66.72
CA TRP A 1035 -37.83 -3.97 -67.97
C TRP A 1035 -36.72 -4.99 -67.69
N THR A 1036 -36.50 -5.86 -68.67
CA THR A 1036 -35.32 -6.71 -68.68
C THR A 1036 -34.10 -5.83 -68.92
N SER A 1037 -33.10 -6.03 -68.09
CA SER A 1037 -31.84 -5.30 -68.16
C SER A 1037 -30.71 -6.28 -68.42
N VAL A 1038 -29.66 -5.78 -69.05
CA VAL A 1038 -28.39 -6.46 -69.25
C VAL A 1038 -27.36 -5.57 -68.57
N GLY A 1039 -26.70 -6.10 -67.54
CA GLY A 1039 -25.85 -5.34 -66.64
C GLY A 1039 -24.87 -4.38 -67.34
N GLY A 1040 -24.45 -3.31 -66.66
CA GLY A 1040 -23.52 -2.33 -67.24
C GLY A 1040 -24.13 -1.37 -68.28
N THR A 1041 -25.43 -1.47 -68.56
CA THR A 1041 -26.14 -0.57 -69.47
C THR A 1041 -26.91 0.48 -68.69
N ARG A 1042 -26.96 1.72 -69.20
CA ARG A 1042 -27.72 2.82 -68.58
C ARG A 1042 -29.09 2.98 -69.24
N TYR A 1043 -30.12 3.01 -68.42
CA TYR A 1043 -31.51 3.12 -68.80
C TYR A 1043 -32.13 4.40 -68.25
N GLY A 1044 -32.55 5.28 -69.15
CA GLY A 1044 -33.28 6.49 -68.83
C GLY A 1044 -34.78 6.25 -68.97
N LEU A 1045 -35.54 6.66 -67.97
CA LEU A 1045 -37.00 6.57 -68.04
C LEU A 1045 -37.59 7.88 -68.54
N GLN A 1046 -38.57 7.78 -69.43
CA GLN A 1046 -39.29 8.94 -69.95
C GLN A 1046 -40.80 8.74 -69.84
N TYR A 1047 -41.53 9.84 -69.68
CA TYR A 1047 -42.98 9.83 -69.61
C TYR A 1047 -43.63 10.84 -70.57
N ILE A 1048 -44.88 10.56 -70.96
CA ILE A 1048 -45.81 11.51 -71.58
C ILE A 1048 -47.16 11.43 -70.89
N SER A 1049 -47.89 12.55 -70.82
CA SER A 1049 -49.22 12.61 -70.20
C SER A 1049 -50.32 12.87 -71.22
N GLY A 1050 -50.27 12.17 -72.36
CA GLY A 1050 -51.17 12.26 -73.52
C GLY A 1050 -50.47 11.68 -74.75
N LEU A 1051 -51.18 10.96 -75.63
CA LEU A 1051 -50.56 10.23 -76.76
C LEU A 1051 -49.86 11.15 -77.79
N ASP A 1052 -50.24 12.43 -77.86
CA ASP A 1052 -49.67 13.41 -78.78
C ASP A 1052 -48.60 14.31 -78.12
N ASP A 1053 -48.27 14.10 -76.83
CA ASP A 1053 -47.26 14.88 -76.10
C ASP A 1053 -45.84 14.36 -76.39
N ALA A 1054 -44.82 15.21 -76.20
CA ALA A 1054 -43.41 14.82 -76.34
C ALA A 1054 -42.88 14.17 -75.04
N PHE A 1055 -42.11 13.08 -75.17
CA PHE A 1055 -41.48 12.39 -74.03
C PHE A 1055 -40.54 13.30 -73.26
N SER A 1056 -40.76 13.38 -71.94
CA SER A 1056 -39.90 14.08 -70.99
C SER A 1056 -39.12 13.08 -70.13
N SER A 1057 -37.83 13.31 -69.92
CA SER A 1057 -36.99 12.44 -69.08
C SER A 1057 -37.28 12.61 -67.60
N ILE A 1058 -37.17 11.52 -66.84
CA ILE A 1058 -37.26 11.50 -65.38
C ILE A 1058 -35.83 11.44 -64.83
N PRO A 1059 -35.34 12.50 -64.16
CA PRO A 1059 -33.97 12.53 -63.65
C PRO A 1059 -33.79 11.55 -62.48
N GLN A 1060 -32.79 10.68 -62.54
CA GLN A 1060 -32.42 9.76 -61.46
C GLN A 1060 -30.89 9.79 -61.22
N ALA A 1061 -30.43 9.27 -60.08
CA ALA A 1061 -29.00 9.08 -59.86
C ALA A 1061 -28.48 7.98 -60.79
N LEU A 1062 -27.21 8.04 -61.18
CA LEU A 1062 -26.62 7.04 -62.09
C LEU A 1062 -26.74 5.61 -61.52
N SER A 1063 -26.66 5.45 -60.20
CA SER A 1063 -26.88 4.17 -59.50
C SER A 1063 -28.27 3.58 -59.67
N ASP A 1064 -29.27 4.40 -60.00
CA ASP A 1064 -30.65 3.98 -60.22
C ASP A 1064 -30.96 3.80 -61.72
N GLU A 1065 -30.17 4.44 -62.59
CA GLU A 1065 -30.30 4.34 -64.06
C GLU A 1065 -29.47 3.18 -64.63
N MET A 1066 -28.41 2.75 -63.96
CA MET A 1066 -27.51 1.70 -64.44
C MET A 1066 -27.68 0.43 -63.62
N ASP A 1067 -27.78 -0.70 -64.30
CA ASP A 1067 -27.84 -2.00 -63.65
C ASP A 1067 -26.48 -2.36 -63.04
N PRO A 1068 -26.41 -2.63 -61.72
CA PRO A 1068 -25.16 -2.97 -61.04
C PRO A 1068 -24.63 -4.36 -61.42
N SER A 1069 -25.41 -5.17 -62.14
CA SER A 1069 -24.97 -6.47 -62.66
C SER A 1069 -23.83 -6.32 -63.66
N ALA A 1070 -23.01 -7.36 -63.81
CA ALA A 1070 -21.92 -7.34 -64.79
C ALA A 1070 -22.45 -7.26 -66.23
N LYS A 1071 -21.62 -6.76 -67.14
CA LYS A 1071 -21.97 -6.65 -68.56
C LYS A 1071 -22.49 -7.98 -69.11
N GLY A 1072 -23.70 -7.96 -69.68
CA GLY A 1072 -24.33 -9.13 -70.32
C GLY A 1072 -25.05 -10.08 -69.36
N GLU A 1073 -24.98 -9.86 -68.04
CA GLU A 1073 -25.79 -10.61 -67.07
C GLU A 1073 -27.23 -10.09 -67.09
N GLY A 1074 -28.16 -10.99 -67.42
CA GLY A 1074 -29.58 -10.67 -67.46
C GLY A 1074 -30.16 -10.39 -66.07
N SER A 1075 -30.80 -9.25 -65.89
CA SER A 1075 -31.47 -8.86 -64.65
C SER A 1075 -32.83 -8.20 -64.94
N THR A 1076 -33.52 -7.74 -63.90
CA THR A 1076 -34.75 -6.94 -64.04
C THR A 1076 -34.59 -5.64 -63.28
N MET A 1077 -34.61 -4.52 -63.98
CA MET A 1077 -34.68 -3.20 -63.37
C MET A 1077 -36.14 -2.76 -63.19
N THR A 1078 -36.38 -1.98 -62.14
CA THR A 1078 -37.70 -1.48 -61.78
C THR A 1078 -37.60 -0.03 -61.36
N PHE A 1079 -38.43 0.84 -61.94
CA PHE A 1079 -38.63 2.20 -61.46
C PHE A 1079 -40.06 2.39 -60.99
N THR A 1080 -40.25 3.08 -59.86
CA THR A 1080 -41.59 3.46 -59.38
C THR A 1080 -41.81 4.95 -59.58
N ASP A 1081 -42.81 5.34 -60.39
CA ASP A 1081 -43.26 6.74 -60.43
C ASP A 1081 -44.27 6.96 -59.31
N ASP A 1082 -43.85 7.66 -58.27
CA ASP A 1082 -44.67 8.12 -57.16
C ASP A 1082 -45.15 9.58 -57.35
N PHE A 1083 -44.91 10.15 -58.54
CA PHE A 1083 -45.23 11.53 -58.94
C PHE A 1083 -44.47 12.61 -58.18
N THR A 1084 -43.35 12.30 -57.53
CA THR A 1084 -42.47 13.31 -56.93
C THR A 1084 -41.49 13.91 -57.93
N LEU A 1085 -41.00 13.09 -58.87
CA LEU A 1085 -40.07 13.48 -59.94
C LEU A 1085 -40.78 13.86 -61.24
N THR A 1086 -42.10 13.70 -61.30
CA THR A 1086 -42.93 14.03 -62.45
C THR A 1086 -44.11 14.91 -62.02
N PRO A 1087 -44.67 15.77 -62.89
CA PRO A 1087 -45.86 16.56 -62.56
C PRO A 1087 -47.07 15.67 -62.22
N PRO A 1088 -48.09 16.17 -61.50
CA PRO A 1088 -49.31 15.40 -61.24
C PRO A 1088 -50.05 15.02 -62.53
N LEU A 1089 -50.66 13.82 -62.57
CA LEU A 1089 -51.44 13.37 -63.72
C LEU A 1089 -52.81 14.08 -63.80
N ASP A 1090 -53.13 14.66 -64.95
CA ASP A 1090 -54.48 15.14 -65.25
C ASP A 1090 -55.44 13.95 -65.34
N SER A 1091 -56.50 13.96 -64.52
CA SER A 1091 -57.52 12.90 -64.44
C SER A 1091 -58.22 12.55 -65.77
N SER A 1092 -58.10 13.39 -66.80
CA SER A 1092 -58.66 13.16 -68.14
C SER A 1092 -57.68 12.51 -69.13
N LYS A 1093 -56.41 12.33 -68.76
CA LYS A 1093 -55.36 11.81 -69.64
C LYS A 1093 -54.69 10.55 -69.07
N MET A 1094 -54.20 9.69 -69.95
CA MET A 1094 -53.40 8.52 -69.59
C MET A 1094 -51.92 8.88 -69.60
N ARG A 1095 -51.14 8.30 -68.68
CA ARG A 1095 -49.68 8.42 -68.70
C ARG A 1095 -49.04 7.21 -69.35
N TRP A 1096 -48.05 7.46 -70.20
CA TRP A 1096 -47.28 6.43 -70.88
C TRP A 1096 -45.81 6.58 -70.54
N TYR A 1097 -45.14 5.44 -70.44
CA TYR A 1097 -43.73 5.36 -70.11
C TYR A 1097 -43.02 4.62 -71.21
N ARG A 1098 -41.79 5.01 -71.42
CA ARG A 1098 -40.81 4.16 -72.08
C ARG A 1098 -39.54 4.20 -71.27
N ALA A 1099 -38.95 3.04 -71.08
CA ALA A 1099 -37.54 2.96 -70.79
C ALA A 1099 -36.81 3.17 -72.12
N ARG A 1100 -35.67 3.85 -72.07
CA ARG A 1100 -34.82 4.10 -73.21
C ARG A 1100 -33.40 3.83 -72.77
N ILE A 1101 -32.64 3.17 -73.62
CA ILE A 1101 -31.20 3.03 -73.42
C ILE A 1101 -30.54 4.39 -73.65
N VAL A 1102 -29.83 4.86 -72.65
CA VAL A 1102 -29.12 6.14 -72.66
C VAL A 1102 -27.70 5.83 -73.08
N ASN A 1103 -27.44 6.03 -74.36
CA ASN A 1103 -26.09 6.07 -74.89
C ASN A 1103 -25.53 7.46 -74.62
N GLU A 1104 -24.32 7.53 -74.08
CA GLU A 1104 -23.59 8.77 -73.81
C GLU A 1104 -22.60 9.14 -74.90
#